data_AF-A0A9P3ZNC0-F1
#
_entry.id   AF-A0A9P3ZNC0-F1
#
_cell.length_a   1.000
_cell.length_b   1.000
_cell.length_c   1.000
_cell.angle_alpha   90.00
_cell.angle_beta   90.00
_cell.angle_gamma   90.00
#
_symmetry.space_group_name_H-M   'P 1'
#
loop_
_entity.id
_entity.type
_entity.pdbx_description
1 polymer ?
#
loop_
_entity_poly.entity_id
_entity_poly.type
_entity_poly.pdbx_seq_one_letter_code
_entity_poly.pdbx_strand_id
1 'polypeptide(L)'
;MKTRLPLSLLAALLAVAAPSTTIASGTDLGNVMFVGDSITHGVNSGSYRWALHKIFADNGISCNAEGVNTGNNSGGVTAGTSYGGQVFNNKHSSQSSARAWEISGQRYGGRFNGSNIDNWLGHSGTKTNGAAYTGPTFTGADTPDTFFLMIGTNDLLSDGNNATLGDRIENATNALLGNMDSIVNSMLTANRSANVIVMTLPCWTTHGNANSDATHAAVNTYNDSLKSWGQNKQGVSVIDVNKGMIDVASKTPFYGVGSMFNAPGKDGLHPNAQGDLIMAGNIAKAMGYAGRSAGQQRKAVSDLAVNFHQGGQAPAWTGVQDLTDVGFAVSNVTVSSAGISLGQPGSSMISHTWTEGTDLSGGFTFDFTLSLGDGAASGWNVSDQFSVSLGNGSFYGTLNICEAYIKWGDTILYSMDMSANTDSLRMAYVNGNEQEGLKGGYYIWLGDMLIGEALSVTSGSGLNGVIIQYDGSGNAILKDMALDGTGSYAPTTSGLVNKDNAFISSGSGNAASPPQGNIVWPEKGFTHVKDGLACSGGFNARSMADSSTGKAGNSVSATITSGSASYIFANKGNYTGDVWLTISGEGEASSWYGAHGAEYGQNGGTLDGSAYLRFTGSAKGGSTVFGAVNSTRVAGNVYLEFSAEKAFFGTFTTTNASSVAGSYGSDIGGNVDIVINSGTFSSQVMGGIFSGNDKTIGGGVHVYVNGGSVNGDVMGGGLTGTIDGGTNATVTGGDISGSVYGAGKGGSIMQGSSVNVTGGLIRGNVYAGGTSGAVRGNTSVTVTGNSAVLHNGSSWGSISGGGSGGTVGGNSEVRIKDLASGTAAYGFDKYAGAISGGTNVSGNRTLVLDHVTVNSFQASLSDFTHVSVVNRTNTALDSLGGALTLTIESGSALTLAGASDLTSLVLGENAALTLQALTAGSVIVDITGTSSYTLSLTEIPANLANIKFLSNGVLYDAQMTTDPQANTAMIFAQVPEPGTATLSLLGLAALLWRRSRTIPH
;
A
#
# COMPACT_ATOMS: atom_id res chain seq x y z
N MET A 1 -26.41 -60.84 -21.90
CA MET A 1 -26.85 -59.42 -21.96
C MET A 1 -25.72 -58.56 -21.40
N LYS A 2 -25.03 -57.80 -22.26
CA LYS A 2 -24.05 -56.79 -21.84
C LYS A 2 -24.74 -55.44 -21.99
N THR A 3 -25.11 -54.81 -20.88
CA THR A 3 -25.69 -53.47 -20.87
C THR A 3 -24.60 -52.46 -21.17
N ARG A 4 -24.70 -51.81 -22.35
CA ARG A 4 -23.87 -50.67 -22.74
C ARG A 4 -24.44 -49.42 -22.05
N LEU A 5 -23.61 -48.72 -21.29
CA LEU A 5 -23.93 -47.38 -20.79
C LEU A 5 -23.99 -46.37 -21.96
N PRO A 6 -24.91 -45.39 -21.92
CA PRO A 6 -25.06 -44.39 -22.97
C PRO A 6 -23.86 -43.42 -23.03
N LEU A 7 -23.48 -43.02 -24.25
CA LEU A 7 -22.32 -42.15 -24.55
C LEU A 7 -22.33 -40.82 -23.76
N SER A 8 -23.51 -40.31 -23.41
CA SER A 8 -23.67 -39.06 -22.64
C SER A 8 -23.20 -39.20 -21.19
N LEU A 9 -23.28 -40.39 -20.60
CA LEU A 9 -22.80 -40.63 -19.23
C LEU A 9 -21.28 -40.84 -19.18
N LEU A 10 -20.69 -41.33 -20.28
CA LEU A 10 -19.23 -41.43 -20.41
C LEU A 10 -18.60 -40.04 -20.60
N ALA A 11 -19.25 -39.14 -21.34
CA ALA A 11 -18.85 -37.74 -21.48
C ALA A 11 -18.96 -36.96 -20.15
N ALA A 12 -19.98 -37.25 -19.33
CA ALA A 12 -20.13 -36.65 -18.00
C ALA A 12 -19.11 -37.18 -16.96
N LEU A 13 -18.68 -38.45 -17.06
CA LEU A 13 -17.63 -38.99 -16.18
C LEU A 13 -16.22 -38.54 -16.58
N LEU A 14 -15.97 -38.25 -17.87
CA LEU A 14 -14.71 -37.66 -18.34
C LEU A 14 -14.58 -36.16 -18.00
N ALA A 15 -15.67 -35.48 -17.66
CA ALA A 15 -15.68 -34.08 -17.25
C ALA A 15 -15.42 -33.84 -15.75
N VAL A 16 -15.30 -34.89 -14.93
CA VAL A 16 -15.20 -34.79 -13.45
C VAL A 16 -13.89 -35.37 -12.89
N ALA A 17 -12.90 -35.64 -13.74
CA ALA A 17 -11.56 -36.03 -13.29
C ALA A 17 -10.47 -35.44 -14.18
N ALA A 18 -10.34 -34.12 -14.19
CA ALA A 18 -9.01 -33.54 -14.37
C ALA A 18 -8.28 -33.74 -13.03
N PRO A 19 -7.14 -34.45 -12.97
CA PRO A 19 -6.29 -34.35 -11.80
C PRO A 19 -5.86 -32.88 -11.74
N SER A 20 -6.47 -32.11 -10.85
CA SER A 20 -5.90 -30.86 -10.40
C SER A 20 -4.55 -31.21 -9.79
N THR A 21 -3.49 -31.09 -10.58
CA THR A 21 -2.16 -30.83 -10.03
C THR A 21 -2.30 -29.49 -9.34
N THR A 22 -2.63 -29.52 -8.05
CA THR A 22 -2.61 -28.35 -7.18
C THR A 22 -1.20 -27.80 -7.25
N ILE A 23 -1.04 -26.70 -8.00
CA ILE A 23 0.15 -25.86 -7.95
C ILE A 23 0.24 -25.45 -6.49
N ALA A 24 1.29 -25.88 -5.79
CA ALA A 24 1.50 -25.53 -4.40
C ALA A 24 1.84 -24.03 -4.35
N SER A 25 0.83 -23.17 -4.36
CA SER A 25 1.02 -21.73 -4.26
C SER A 25 0.91 -21.32 -2.80
N GLY A 26 2.05 -21.30 -2.12
CA GLY A 26 2.23 -20.42 -0.97
C GLY A 26 2.19 -18.95 -1.43
N THR A 27 2.17 -18.05 -0.45
CA THR A 27 2.39 -16.61 -0.68
C THR A 27 3.87 -16.27 -0.85
N ASP A 28 4.75 -17.27 -0.83
CA ASP A 28 6.17 -17.17 -1.10
C ASP A 28 6.54 -18.18 -2.20
N LEU A 29 7.08 -17.66 -3.29
CA LEU A 29 7.57 -18.43 -4.44
C LEU A 29 9.05 -18.81 -4.31
N GLY A 30 9.72 -18.34 -3.26
CA GLY A 30 11.15 -18.49 -3.04
C GLY A 30 11.97 -17.82 -4.14
N ASN A 31 13.07 -18.47 -4.51
CA ASN A 31 13.89 -18.02 -5.63
C ASN A 31 13.21 -18.39 -6.96
N VAL A 32 13.01 -17.39 -7.83
CA VAL A 32 12.25 -17.53 -9.07
C VAL A 32 13.16 -17.32 -10.27
N MET A 33 13.35 -18.33 -11.11
CA MET A 33 14.10 -18.17 -12.37
C MET A 33 13.16 -18.12 -13.57
N PHE A 34 13.25 -17.04 -14.34
CA PHE A 34 12.59 -16.91 -15.64
C PHE A 34 13.53 -17.37 -16.76
N VAL A 35 13.10 -18.33 -17.58
CA VAL A 35 13.87 -18.90 -18.68
C VAL A 35 13.05 -18.82 -19.97
N GLY A 36 13.66 -18.36 -21.06
CA GLY A 36 12.95 -18.31 -22.33
C GLY A 36 13.65 -17.57 -23.46
N ASP A 37 12.86 -16.96 -24.34
CA ASP A 37 13.32 -16.17 -25.50
C ASP A 37 12.97 -14.67 -25.42
N SER A 38 12.85 -13.99 -26.57
CA SER A 38 12.46 -12.58 -26.68
C SER A 38 11.12 -12.26 -26.05
N ILE A 39 10.18 -13.20 -25.96
CA ILE A 39 8.87 -12.95 -25.34
C ILE A 39 9.02 -12.89 -23.82
N THR A 40 9.85 -13.76 -23.25
CA THR A 40 10.26 -13.68 -21.83
C THR A 40 11.06 -12.41 -21.54
N HIS A 41 11.88 -11.98 -22.50
CA HIS A 41 12.62 -10.72 -22.39
C HIS A 41 11.70 -9.49 -22.41
N GLY A 42 10.77 -9.44 -23.37
CA GLY A 42 9.94 -8.28 -23.74
C GLY A 42 10.57 -7.44 -24.86
N VAL A 43 9.77 -7.00 -25.83
CA VAL A 43 10.22 -6.12 -26.93
C VAL A 43 9.39 -4.84 -26.90
N ASN A 44 10.03 -3.67 -26.70
CA ASN A 44 9.43 -2.33 -26.57
C ASN A 44 8.39 -2.13 -25.44
N SER A 45 7.76 -3.18 -24.93
CA SER A 45 6.88 -3.19 -23.76
C SER A 45 7.57 -3.85 -22.57
N GLY A 46 7.10 -3.48 -21.38
CA GLY A 46 7.44 -4.18 -20.16
C GLY A 46 6.82 -5.56 -20.13
N SER A 47 7.52 -6.57 -20.69
CA SER A 47 7.29 -8.03 -20.63
C SER A 47 6.21 -8.48 -19.65
N TYR A 48 5.42 -9.50 -19.96
CA TYR A 48 4.44 -10.10 -19.03
C TYR A 48 4.94 -10.28 -17.58
N ARG A 49 6.25 -10.44 -17.36
CA ARG A 49 6.89 -10.45 -16.03
C ARG A 49 6.64 -9.18 -15.22
N TRP A 50 6.62 -8.01 -15.84
CA TRP A 50 6.27 -6.75 -15.17
C TRP A 50 4.79 -6.71 -14.77
N ALA A 51 3.89 -7.15 -15.65
CA ALA A 51 2.48 -7.27 -15.29
C ALA A 51 2.27 -8.28 -14.14
N LEU A 52 3.00 -9.40 -14.17
CA LEU A 52 2.99 -10.42 -13.12
C LEU A 52 3.60 -9.89 -11.80
N HIS A 53 4.68 -9.10 -11.87
CA HIS A 53 5.28 -8.42 -10.71
C HIS A 53 4.27 -7.52 -10.00
N LYS A 54 3.48 -6.75 -10.77
CA LYS A 54 2.42 -5.92 -10.19
C LYS A 54 1.30 -6.74 -9.57
N ILE A 55 0.95 -7.89 -10.15
CA ILE A 55 0.00 -8.84 -9.54
C ILE A 55 0.54 -9.38 -8.22
N PHE A 56 1.82 -9.74 -8.16
CA PHE A 56 2.46 -10.21 -6.94
C PHE A 56 2.46 -9.14 -5.85
N ALA A 57 2.81 -7.91 -6.19
CA ALA A 57 2.74 -6.77 -5.27
C ALA A 57 1.32 -6.54 -4.74
N ASP A 58 0.32 -6.45 -5.63
CA ASP A 58 -1.09 -6.22 -5.27
C ASP A 58 -1.67 -7.33 -4.36
N ASN A 59 -1.09 -8.52 -4.41
CA ASN A 59 -1.57 -9.68 -3.65
C ASN A 59 -0.62 -10.11 -2.52
N GLY A 60 0.46 -9.37 -2.27
CA GLY A 60 1.45 -9.67 -1.23
C GLY A 60 2.19 -10.98 -1.44
N ILE A 61 2.36 -11.40 -2.70
CA ILE A 61 3.14 -12.58 -3.07
C ILE A 61 4.62 -12.19 -3.12
N SER A 62 5.42 -12.87 -2.31
CA SER A 62 6.86 -12.69 -2.27
C SER A 62 7.57 -13.60 -3.28
N CYS A 63 8.58 -13.05 -3.94
CA CYS A 63 9.45 -13.79 -4.84
C CYS A 63 10.82 -13.10 -4.94
N ASN A 64 11.89 -13.88 -5.02
CA ASN A 64 13.23 -13.37 -5.31
C ASN A 64 13.65 -13.79 -6.72
N ALA A 65 13.62 -12.86 -7.68
CA ALA A 65 13.94 -13.19 -9.07
C ALA A 65 15.44 -13.46 -9.28
N GLU A 66 15.77 -14.58 -9.92
CA GLU A 66 17.10 -15.04 -10.28
C GLU A 66 17.29 -15.16 -11.80
N GLY A 67 18.51 -14.95 -12.29
CA GLY A 67 18.83 -15.06 -13.71
C GLY A 67 20.15 -14.40 -14.12
N VAL A 68 20.73 -14.86 -15.24
CA VAL A 68 22.08 -14.48 -15.71
C VAL A 68 22.15 -13.27 -16.65
N ASN A 69 21.01 -12.63 -16.97
CA ASN A 69 20.92 -11.43 -17.83
C ASN A 69 21.77 -11.56 -19.12
N THR A 70 21.51 -12.61 -19.89
CA THR A 70 22.27 -12.95 -21.10
C THR A 70 21.91 -12.06 -22.30
N GLY A 71 22.43 -10.83 -22.32
CA GLY A 71 22.74 -10.07 -23.54
C GLY A 71 21.60 -9.68 -24.49
N ASN A 72 20.87 -8.60 -24.16
CA ASN A 72 20.60 -7.41 -25.00
C ASN A 72 19.59 -6.53 -24.24
N ASN A 73 19.96 -5.32 -23.80
CA ASN A 73 19.11 -4.42 -22.99
C ASN A 73 18.10 -3.62 -23.83
N SER A 74 17.52 -4.19 -24.88
CA SER A 74 16.84 -3.39 -25.91
C SER A 74 15.32 -3.59 -25.97
N GLY A 75 14.60 -3.40 -24.85
CA GLY A 75 13.14 -3.24 -24.96
C GLY A 75 12.22 -3.37 -23.74
N GLY A 76 12.69 -3.61 -22.51
CA GLY A 76 11.80 -3.87 -21.36
C GLY A 76 11.70 -2.74 -20.31
N VAL A 77 10.94 -2.99 -19.23
CA VAL A 77 10.94 -2.10 -18.03
C VAL A 77 12.36 -2.02 -17.45
N THR A 78 12.80 -0.80 -17.15
CA THR A 78 14.12 -0.56 -16.58
C THR A 78 14.27 -1.27 -15.23
N ALA A 79 15.38 -1.98 -15.03
CA ALA A 79 15.69 -2.54 -13.72
C ALA A 79 15.73 -1.42 -12.68
N GLY A 80 15.08 -1.62 -11.53
CA GLY A 80 14.93 -0.60 -10.50
C GLY A 80 13.58 0.13 -10.53
N THR A 81 12.75 -0.06 -11.57
CA THR A 81 11.37 0.45 -11.54
C THR A 81 10.58 -0.19 -10.40
N SER A 82 9.87 0.63 -9.63
CA SER A 82 9.12 0.21 -8.44
C SER A 82 7.62 0.24 -8.70
N TYR A 83 6.89 -0.69 -8.09
CA TYR A 83 5.45 -0.65 -7.96
C TYR A 83 5.06 -1.08 -6.54
N GLY A 84 4.28 -0.26 -5.85
CA GLY A 84 3.92 -0.52 -4.45
C GLY A 84 5.12 -0.62 -3.52
N GLY A 85 6.22 0.07 -3.86
CA GLY A 85 7.51 -0.01 -3.16
C GLY A 85 8.33 -1.26 -3.49
N GLN A 86 7.79 -2.22 -4.25
CA GLN A 86 8.52 -3.43 -4.67
C GLN A 86 9.30 -3.19 -5.97
N VAL A 87 10.60 -3.42 -5.94
CA VAL A 87 11.51 -3.19 -7.06
C VAL A 87 11.46 -4.33 -8.06
N PHE A 88 11.25 -4.00 -9.33
CA PHE A 88 11.43 -4.93 -10.44
C PHE A 88 12.87 -4.90 -10.93
N ASN A 89 13.63 -5.92 -10.55
CA ASN A 89 15.05 -6.04 -10.91
C ASN A 89 15.28 -6.53 -12.35
N ASN A 90 14.22 -6.90 -13.07
CA ASN A 90 14.24 -7.42 -14.43
C ASN A 90 15.27 -8.56 -14.65
N LYS A 91 15.54 -9.38 -13.62
CA LYS A 91 16.43 -10.55 -13.71
C LYS A 91 15.74 -11.70 -14.45
N HIS A 92 16.45 -12.28 -15.43
CA HIS A 92 15.98 -13.43 -16.20
C HIS A 92 17.14 -14.10 -16.97
N SER A 93 16.88 -15.29 -17.52
CA SER A 93 17.77 -16.06 -18.38
C SER A 93 17.13 -16.25 -19.75
N SER A 94 17.12 -15.18 -20.56
CA SER A 94 16.62 -15.20 -21.94
C SER A 94 17.45 -14.34 -22.88
N GLN A 95 17.24 -14.53 -24.19
CA GLN A 95 17.83 -13.73 -25.26
C GLN A 95 16.81 -13.59 -26.40
N SER A 96 16.88 -12.50 -27.17
CA SER A 96 15.88 -12.11 -28.18
C SER A 96 15.59 -13.12 -29.30
N SER A 97 16.37 -14.19 -29.45
CA SER A 97 16.12 -15.24 -30.46
C SER A 97 16.62 -16.61 -30.03
N ALA A 98 16.66 -16.86 -28.72
CA ALA A 98 17.08 -18.14 -28.17
C ALA A 98 16.14 -19.27 -28.63
N ARG A 99 16.71 -20.45 -28.84
CA ARG A 99 15.99 -21.69 -29.16
C ARG A 99 16.11 -22.69 -28.02
N ALA A 100 15.15 -23.60 -27.92
CA ALA A 100 15.14 -24.60 -26.86
C ALA A 100 16.40 -25.48 -26.88
N TRP A 101 16.93 -25.82 -28.05
CA TRP A 101 18.16 -26.63 -28.15
C TRP A 101 19.45 -25.89 -27.77
N GLU A 102 19.44 -24.56 -27.76
CA GLU A 102 20.57 -23.75 -27.24
C GLU A 102 20.51 -23.77 -25.70
N ILE A 103 19.32 -23.56 -25.13
CA ILE A 103 19.10 -23.56 -23.68
C ILE A 103 19.29 -24.94 -23.07
N SER A 104 18.92 -26.02 -23.78
CA SER A 104 19.14 -27.40 -23.33
C SER A 104 20.60 -27.85 -23.41
N GLY A 105 21.47 -27.07 -24.06
CA GLY A 105 22.87 -27.43 -24.28
C GLY A 105 23.09 -28.48 -25.37
N GLN A 106 22.05 -28.86 -26.13
CA GLN A 106 22.15 -29.90 -27.15
C GLN A 106 23.17 -29.56 -28.25
N ARG A 107 23.19 -28.30 -28.72
CA ARG A 107 24.12 -27.81 -29.75
C ARG A 107 24.47 -26.35 -29.53
N TYR A 108 25.66 -25.95 -29.98
CA TYR A 108 26.07 -24.55 -29.97
C TYR A 108 25.44 -23.81 -31.15
N GLY A 109 24.65 -22.78 -30.85
CA GLY A 109 24.20 -21.82 -31.84
C GLY A 109 25.07 -20.58 -31.80
N GLY A 110 25.47 -20.06 -32.97
CA GLY A 110 26.35 -18.88 -33.06
C GLY A 110 25.74 -17.57 -32.52
N ARG A 111 24.47 -17.58 -32.10
CA ARG A 111 23.77 -16.43 -31.49
C ARG A 111 23.95 -16.36 -29.98
N PHE A 112 24.21 -17.51 -29.36
CA PHE A 112 24.35 -17.65 -27.93
C PHE A 112 25.84 -17.74 -27.58
N ASN A 113 26.29 -17.29 -26.39
CA ASN A 113 27.71 -17.33 -26.01
C ASN A 113 28.22 -18.76 -25.68
N GLY A 114 27.33 -19.74 -25.81
CA GLY A 114 27.51 -21.15 -25.51
C GLY A 114 27.05 -21.59 -24.11
N SER A 115 26.70 -20.68 -23.19
CA SER A 115 26.09 -21.10 -21.92
C SER A 115 24.70 -21.74 -22.09
N ASN A 116 24.22 -22.47 -21.10
CA ASN A 116 22.94 -23.17 -21.14
C ASN A 116 22.41 -23.36 -19.71
N ILE A 117 21.25 -24.02 -19.56
CA ILE A 117 20.62 -24.24 -18.25
C ILE A 117 21.53 -25.01 -17.28
N ASP A 118 22.33 -25.96 -17.75
CA ASP A 118 23.28 -26.70 -16.91
C ASP A 118 24.42 -25.82 -16.39
N ASN A 119 24.82 -24.79 -17.15
CA ASN A 119 25.78 -23.81 -16.66
C ASN A 119 25.17 -22.90 -15.59
N TRP A 120 23.94 -22.44 -15.81
CA TRP A 120 23.25 -21.52 -14.90
C TRP A 120 22.91 -22.21 -13.57
N LEU A 121 22.60 -23.50 -13.59
CA LEU A 121 22.29 -24.30 -12.40
C LEU A 121 23.51 -25.02 -11.80
N GLY A 122 24.71 -24.83 -12.37
CA GLY A 122 25.96 -25.34 -11.80
C GLY A 122 26.24 -26.82 -12.07
N HIS A 123 25.47 -27.47 -12.92
CA HIS A 123 25.71 -28.85 -13.36
C HIS A 123 26.95 -28.98 -14.25
N SER A 124 27.33 -27.90 -14.96
CA SER A 124 28.52 -27.87 -15.83
C SER A 124 29.27 -26.55 -15.76
N GLY A 125 30.60 -26.63 -15.60
CA GLY A 125 31.51 -25.50 -15.76
C GLY A 125 31.94 -25.22 -17.21
N THR A 126 31.45 -25.99 -18.18
CA THR A 126 31.83 -25.89 -19.60
C THR A 126 30.62 -25.56 -20.46
N LYS A 127 30.76 -24.54 -21.30
CA LYS A 127 29.77 -24.11 -22.30
C LYS A 127 29.68 -25.13 -23.45
N THR A 128 28.58 -25.10 -24.19
CA THR A 128 28.36 -25.98 -25.36
C THR A 128 29.38 -25.79 -26.48
N ASN A 129 30.05 -24.63 -26.57
CA ASN A 129 31.16 -24.39 -27.51
C ASN A 129 32.55 -24.81 -26.98
N GLY A 130 32.61 -25.47 -25.82
CA GLY A 130 33.85 -25.93 -25.20
C GLY A 130 34.60 -24.89 -24.36
N ALA A 131 34.15 -23.64 -24.33
CA ALA A 131 34.74 -22.61 -23.46
C ALA A 131 34.32 -22.79 -21.99
N ALA A 132 35.13 -22.30 -21.05
CA ALA A 132 34.75 -22.27 -19.63
C ALA A 132 33.58 -21.30 -19.39
N TYR A 133 32.65 -21.67 -18.51
CA TYR A 133 31.59 -20.80 -18.04
C TYR A 133 32.07 -19.99 -16.83
N THR A 134 31.91 -18.67 -16.90
CA THR A 134 32.34 -17.72 -15.84
C THR A 134 31.20 -16.81 -15.38
N GLY A 135 29.96 -17.12 -15.77
CA GLY A 135 28.78 -16.36 -15.36
C GLY A 135 28.27 -16.81 -13.99
N PRO A 136 27.23 -16.15 -13.47
CA PRO A 136 26.56 -16.56 -12.24
C PRO A 136 26.02 -17.99 -12.32
N THR A 137 26.04 -18.68 -11.18
CA THR A 137 25.51 -20.03 -11.00
C THR A 137 24.61 -20.02 -9.77
N PHE A 138 23.38 -20.50 -9.93
CA PHE A 138 22.32 -20.48 -8.92
C PHE A 138 22.26 -21.82 -8.21
N THR A 139 22.98 -21.93 -7.09
CA THR A 139 23.14 -23.15 -6.29
C THR A 139 23.08 -22.82 -4.80
N GLY A 140 22.91 -23.83 -3.95
CA GLY A 140 22.78 -23.61 -2.50
C GLY A 140 21.56 -22.77 -2.18
N ALA A 141 21.75 -21.68 -1.43
CA ALA A 141 20.68 -20.77 -1.03
C ALA A 141 20.05 -19.99 -2.19
N ASP A 142 20.75 -19.87 -3.33
CA ASP A 142 20.28 -19.19 -4.53
C ASP A 142 19.61 -20.15 -5.53
N THR A 143 19.51 -21.44 -5.20
CA THR A 143 18.86 -22.43 -6.07
C THR A 143 17.40 -22.05 -6.27
N PRO A 144 16.87 -22.00 -7.50
CA PRO A 144 15.47 -21.64 -7.70
C PRO A 144 14.49 -22.67 -7.14
N ASP A 145 13.44 -22.18 -6.49
CA ASP A 145 12.29 -22.93 -5.99
C ASP A 145 11.16 -22.95 -7.03
N THR A 146 11.07 -21.91 -7.86
CA THR A 146 10.08 -21.80 -8.92
C THR A 146 10.76 -21.43 -10.24
N PHE A 147 10.37 -22.13 -11.31
CA PHE A 147 10.83 -21.83 -12.67
C PHE A 147 9.65 -21.39 -13.53
N PHE A 148 9.84 -20.31 -14.29
CA PHE A 148 8.92 -19.91 -15.37
C PHE A 148 9.63 -20.13 -16.70
N LEU A 149 9.08 -21.00 -17.55
CA LEU A 149 9.67 -21.40 -18.82
C LEU A 149 8.75 -21.08 -20.00
N MET A 150 9.19 -20.20 -20.90
CA MET A 150 8.51 -19.91 -22.17
C MET A 150 9.53 -19.91 -23.32
N ILE A 151 9.53 -20.98 -24.11
CA ILE A 151 10.48 -21.17 -25.22
C ILE A 151 9.81 -21.99 -26.33
N GLY A 152 10.16 -21.71 -27.59
CA GLY A 152 9.74 -22.53 -28.72
C GLY A 152 9.28 -21.76 -29.95
N THR A 153 8.93 -20.48 -29.80
CA THR A 153 8.52 -19.62 -30.95
C THR A 153 9.60 -19.61 -32.03
N ASN A 154 10.87 -19.43 -31.63
CA ASN A 154 12.01 -19.43 -32.54
C ASN A 154 12.29 -20.81 -33.16
N ASP A 155 12.05 -21.90 -32.43
CA ASP A 155 12.20 -23.26 -32.93
C ASP A 155 11.18 -23.53 -34.06
N LEU A 156 9.92 -23.12 -33.87
CA LEU A 156 8.90 -23.25 -34.91
C LEU A 156 9.20 -22.37 -36.15
N LEU A 157 9.69 -21.14 -35.95
CA LEU A 157 9.94 -20.18 -37.04
C LEU A 157 11.20 -20.48 -37.87
N SER A 158 12.25 -21.04 -37.27
CA SER A 158 13.59 -20.97 -37.86
C SER A 158 14.11 -22.23 -38.55
N ASP A 159 13.33 -23.31 -38.49
CA ASP A 159 13.66 -24.61 -39.09
C ASP A 159 13.15 -24.76 -40.54
N GLY A 160 12.79 -23.66 -41.23
CA GLY A 160 12.42 -23.67 -42.65
C GLY A 160 11.58 -22.48 -43.11
N ASN A 161 11.05 -22.55 -44.33
CA ASN A 161 10.05 -21.60 -44.84
C ASN A 161 8.77 -21.72 -44.00
N ASN A 162 8.30 -20.62 -43.39
CA ASN A 162 7.07 -20.58 -42.58
C ASN A 162 5.86 -21.20 -43.31
N ALA A 163 5.80 -21.07 -44.63
CA ALA A 163 4.75 -21.67 -45.45
C ALA A 163 4.66 -23.21 -45.35
N THR A 164 5.73 -23.87 -44.89
CA THR A 164 5.82 -25.34 -44.74
C THR A 164 5.71 -25.80 -43.28
N LEU A 165 5.44 -24.89 -42.32
CA LEU A 165 5.37 -25.25 -40.89
C LEU A 165 4.33 -26.35 -40.63
N GLY A 166 3.17 -26.26 -41.27
CA GLY A 166 2.13 -27.29 -41.18
C GLY A 166 2.62 -28.68 -41.59
N ASP A 167 3.44 -28.77 -42.62
CA ASP A 167 3.97 -30.06 -43.12
C ASP A 167 5.03 -30.67 -42.19
N ARG A 168 5.74 -29.85 -41.42
CA ARG A 168 6.85 -30.27 -40.55
C ARG A 168 6.55 -30.22 -39.05
N ILE A 169 5.31 -29.89 -38.66
CA ILE A 169 4.95 -29.61 -37.25
C ILE A 169 5.19 -30.82 -36.34
N GLU A 170 4.98 -32.04 -36.81
CA GLU A 170 5.22 -33.25 -36.02
C GLU A 170 6.70 -33.39 -35.64
N ASN A 171 7.60 -33.25 -36.62
CA ASN A 171 9.04 -33.31 -36.39
C ASN A 171 9.53 -32.17 -35.49
N ALA A 172 9.04 -30.95 -35.72
CA ALA A 172 9.37 -29.80 -34.90
C ALA A 172 8.90 -29.98 -33.44
N THR A 173 7.68 -30.50 -33.25
CA THR A 173 7.10 -30.80 -31.94
C THR A 173 7.94 -31.83 -31.20
N ASN A 174 8.30 -32.95 -31.84
CA ASN A 174 9.11 -33.99 -31.22
C ASN A 174 10.50 -33.48 -30.80
N ALA A 175 11.16 -32.70 -31.65
CA ALA A 175 12.46 -32.11 -31.33
C ALA A 175 12.36 -31.10 -30.18
N LEU A 176 11.34 -30.25 -30.20
CA LEU A 176 11.14 -29.22 -29.17
C LEU A 176 10.78 -29.85 -27.82
N LEU A 177 9.87 -30.83 -27.76
CA LEU A 177 9.53 -31.53 -26.53
C LEU A 177 10.72 -32.32 -25.95
N GLY A 178 11.60 -32.89 -26.79
CA GLY A 178 12.84 -33.52 -26.32
C GLY A 178 13.83 -32.53 -25.70
N ASN A 179 13.88 -31.30 -26.21
CA ASN A 179 14.66 -30.22 -25.59
C ASN A 179 14.02 -29.73 -24.29
N MET A 180 12.69 -29.63 -24.23
CA MET A 180 11.95 -29.32 -23.02
C MET A 180 12.21 -30.35 -21.92
N ASP A 181 12.24 -31.65 -22.26
CA ASP A 181 12.62 -32.72 -21.33
C ASP A 181 14.01 -32.47 -20.73
N SER A 182 14.98 -32.13 -21.58
CA SER A 182 16.35 -31.86 -21.13
C SER A 182 16.41 -30.66 -20.19
N ILE A 183 15.76 -29.54 -20.55
CA ILE A 183 15.73 -28.32 -19.73
C ILE A 183 15.06 -28.57 -18.37
N VAL A 184 13.89 -29.20 -18.37
CA VAL A 184 13.15 -29.49 -17.13
C VAL A 184 13.87 -30.50 -16.26
N ASN A 185 14.53 -31.50 -16.86
CA ASN A 185 15.36 -32.44 -16.10
C ASN A 185 16.52 -31.71 -15.40
N SER A 186 17.18 -30.75 -16.05
CA SER A 186 18.22 -29.93 -15.41
C SER A 186 17.67 -29.10 -14.24
N MET A 187 16.48 -28.50 -14.40
CA MET A 187 15.78 -27.77 -13.33
C MET A 187 15.47 -28.66 -12.13
N LEU A 188 14.88 -29.84 -12.36
CA LEU A 188 14.51 -30.78 -11.30
C LEU A 188 15.72 -31.53 -10.71
N THR A 189 16.85 -31.56 -11.43
CA THR A 189 18.13 -32.06 -10.89
C THR A 189 18.72 -31.05 -9.90
N ALA A 190 18.58 -29.75 -10.18
CA ALA A 190 19.03 -28.70 -9.27
C ALA A 190 18.17 -28.64 -8.00
N ASN A 191 16.84 -28.70 -8.16
CA ASN A 191 15.92 -28.74 -7.04
C ASN A 191 14.74 -29.68 -7.35
N ARG A 192 14.72 -30.84 -6.70
CA ARG A 192 13.72 -31.89 -6.96
C ARG A 192 12.30 -31.50 -6.52
N SER A 193 12.20 -30.52 -5.63
CA SER A 193 10.96 -29.98 -5.08
C SER A 193 10.48 -28.71 -5.81
N ALA A 194 11.22 -28.22 -6.80
CA ALA A 194 10.88 -27.00 -7.49
C ALA A 194 9.56 -27.12 -8.26
N ASN A 195 8.85 -26.00 -8.32
CA ASN A 195 7.64 -25.84 -9.13
C ASN A 195 8.02 -25.32 -10.53
N VAL A 196 7.89 -26.17 -11.55
CA VAL A 196 8.23 -25.81 -12.93
C VAL A 196 6.98 -25.42 -13.71
N ILE A 197 6.84 -24.12 -13.97
CA ILE A 197 5.71 -23.53 -14.68
C ILE A 197 6.11 -23.29 -16.13
N VAL A 198 5.52 -24.06 -17.03
CA VAL A 198 5.73 -23.95 -18.46
C VAL A 198 4.56 -23.20 -19.08
N MET A 199 4.83 -22.19 -19.89
CA MET A 199 3.79 -21.43 -20.58
C MET A 199 3.65 -21.90 -22.03
N THR A 200 2.42 -21.96 -22.53
CA THR A 200 2.16 -22.18 -23.96
C THR A 200 2.76 -21.04 -24.79
N LEU A 201 3.00 -21.31 -26.08
CA LEU A 201 3.36 -20.24 -27.00
C LEU A 201 2.15 -19.32 -27.19
N PRO A 202 2.35 -17.99 -27.21
CA PRO A 202 1.28 -17.07 -27.54
C PRO A 202 0.80 -17.30 -28.98
N CYS A 203 -0.48 -17.05 -29.23
CA CYS A 203 -1.05 -16.99 -30.56
C CYS A 203 -0.32 -15.90 -31.35
N TRP A 204 -0.25 -16.08 -32.67
CA TRP A 204 0.42 -15.12 -33.55
C TRP A 204 -0.62 -14.32 -34.31
N THR A 205 -0.23 -13.15 -34.79
CA THR A 205 -1.00 -12.37 -35.77
C THR A 205 -0.21 -12.24 -37.08
N THR A 206 -0.56 -11.28 -37.91
CA THR A 206 0.16 -10.99 -39.17
C THR A 206 1.63 -10.65 -38.88
N HIS A 207 2.57 -11.31 -39.57
CA HIS A 207 4.02 -11.14 -39.41
C HIS A 207 4.69 -10.92 -40.77
N GLY A 208 5.87 -10.28 -40.80
CA GLY A 208 6.59 -9.93 -42.02
C GLY A 208 7.00 -11.12 -42.91
N ASN A 209 7.03 -12.34 -42.37
CA ASN A 209 7.28 -13.57 -43.12
C ASN A 209 5.99 -14.26 -43.62
N ALA A 210 4.84 -13.58 -43.58
CA ALA A 210 3.53 -14.04 -44.03
C ALA A 210 3.05 -15.36 -43.39
N ASN A 211 2.66 -15.30 -42.11
CA ASN A 211 2.01 -16.42 -41.43
C ASN A 211 0.69 -16.79 -42.14
N SER A 212 0.53 -18.06 -42.50
CA SER A 212 -0.68 -18.61 -43.15
C SER A 212 -1.63 -19.24 -42.13
N ASP A 213 -2.87 -19.55 -42.52
CA ASP A 213 -3.82 -20.28 -41.66
C ASP A 213 -3.23 -21.59 -41.12
N ALA A 214 -2.47 -22.32 -41.95
CA ALA A 214 -1.77 -23.53 -41.55
C ALA A 214 -0.67 -23.28 -40.51
N THR A 215 -0.07 -22.09 -40.51
CA THR A 215 0.93 -21.67 -39.51
C THR A 215 0.28 -21.50 -38.14
N HIS A 216 -0.85 -20.78 -38.06
CA HIS A 216 -1.56 -20.57 -36.80
C HIS A 216 -2.10 -21.88 -36.22
N ALA A 217 -2.66 -22.74 -37.08
CA ALA A 217 -3.11 -24.07 -36.69
C ALA A 217 -1.95 -24.93 -36.14
N ALA A 218 -0.78 -24.88 -36.76
CA ALA A 218 0.40 -25.63 -36.32
C ALA A 218 0.89 -25.20 -34.92
N VAL A 219 0.87 -23.90 -34.61
CA VAL A 219 1.21 -23.40 -33.27
C VAL A 219 0.22 -23.93 -32.22
N ASN A 220 -1.08 -23.94 -32.55
CA ASN A 220 -2.09 -24.50 -31.66
C ASN A 220 -1.87 -26.01 -31.44
N THR A 221 -1.58 -26.78 -32.50
CA THR A 221 -1.24 -28.21 -32.40
C THR A 221 -0.03 -28.46 -31.51
N TYR A 222 1.01 -27.63 -31.60
CA TYR A 222 2.15 -27.71 -30.69
C TYR A 222 1.73 -27.44 -29.24
N ASN A 223 0.93 -26.39 -28.99
CA ASN A 223 0.45 -26.07 -27.64
C ASN A 223 -0.38 -27.21 -27.02
N ASP A 224 -1.22 -27.89 -27.80
CA ASP A 224 -1.97 -29.08 -27.35
C ASP A 224 -1.02 -30.25 -27.00
N SER A 225 0.03 -30.43 -27.80
CA SER A 225 1.08 -31.41 -27.53
C SER A 225 1.88 -31.07 -26.26
N LEU A 226 2.19 -29.80 -26.04
CA LEU A 226 2.88 -29.30 -24.85
C LEU A 226 2.05 -29.52 -23.58
N LYS A 227 0.74 -29.23 -23.62
CA LYS A 227 -0.20 -29.50 -22.52
C LYS A 227 -0.21 -31.00 -22.19
N SER A 228 -0.31 -31.86 -23.21
CA SER A 228 -0.30 -33.31 -23.04
C SER A 228 1.04 -33.83 -22.48
N TRP A 229 2.15 -33.24 -22.91
CA TRP A 229 3.49 -33.57 -22.41
C TRP A 229 3.62 -33.23 -20.91
N GLY A 230 3.16 -32.05 -20.49
CA GLY A 230 3.26 -31.60 -19.10
C GLY A 230 2.41 -32.40 -18.12
N GLN A 231 1.22 -32.85 -18.53
CA GLN A 231 0.34 -33.71 -17.71
C GLN A 231 1.02 -35.01 -17.26
N ASN A 232 2.00 -35.49 -18.02
CA ASN A 232 2.73 -36.72 -17.72
C ASN A 232 3.98 -36.49 -16.86
N LYS A 233 4.16 -35.28 -16.28
CA LYS A 233 5.36 -34.92 -15.51
C LYS A 233 5.03 -34.42 -14.12
N GLN A 234 5.68 -35.02 -13.12
CA GLN A 234 5.58 -34.60 -11.73
C GLN A 234 6.37 -33.30 -11.51
N GLY A 235 5.76 -32.33 -10.82
CA GLY A 235 6.39 -31.03 -10.51
C GLY A 235 6.37 -30.02 -11.67
N VAL A 236 5.62 -30.33 -12.74
CA VAL A 236 5.49 -29.47 -13.93
C VAL A 236 4.03 -29.08 -14.10
N SER A 237 3.77 -27.80 -14.37
CA SER A 237 2.45 -27.28 -14.74
C SER A 237 2.53 -26.52 -16.06
N VAL A 238 1.64 -26.86 -17.00
CA VAL A 238 1.56 -26.14 -18.28
C VAL A 238 0.38 -25.17 -18.21
N ILE A 239 0.66 -23.88 -18.34
CA ILE A 239 -0.32 -22.81 -18.28
C ILE A 239 -0.59 -22.28 -19.68
N ASP A 240 -1.88 -22.18 -20.05
CA ASP A 240 -2.29 -21.53 -21.29
C ASP A 240 -2.40 -20.01 -21.11
N VAL A 241 -1.59 -19.27 -21.87
CA VAL A 241 -1.53 -17.79 -21.78
C VAL A 241 -2.44 -17.08 -22.77
N ASN A 242 -3.17 -17.81 -23.63
CA ASN A 242 -3.81 -17.26 -24.83
C ASN A 242 -5.25 -16.78 -24.67
N LYS A 243 -5.93 -17.14 -23.57
CA LYS A 243 -7.34 -16.79 -23.37
C LYS A 243 -7.48 -15.26 -23.35
N GLY A 244 -8.39 -14.72 -24.17
CA GLY A 244 -8.56 -13.27 -24.33
C GLY A 244 -7.75 -12.64 -25.45
N MET A 245 -6.70 -13.32 -25.94
CA MET A 245 -5.84 -12.84 -27.03
C MET A 245 -6.16 -13.46 -28.39
N ILE A 246 -6.82 -14.62 -28.40
CA ILE A 246 -7.29 -15.27 -29.63
C ILE A 246 -8.50 -14.47 -30.13
N ASP A 247 -8.42 -14.03 -31.39
CA ASP A 247 -9.52 -13.39 -32.09
C ASP A 247 -10.59 -14.44 -32.42
N VAL A 248 -11.69 -14.43 -31.64
CA VAL A 248 -12.80 -15.37 -31.81
C VAL A 248 -13.60 -15.13 -33.10
N ALA A 249 -13.53 -13.92 -33.67
CA ALA A 249 -14.24 -13.58 -34.91
C ALA A 249 -13.41 -13.82 -36.17
N SER A 250 -12.11 -14.10 -36.02
CA SER A 250 -11.27 -14.49 -37.14
C SER A 250 -11.70 -15.82 -37.75
N LYS A 251 -11.64 -15.88 -39.08
CA LYS A 251 -11.81 -17.14 -39.82
C LYS A 251 -10.57 -18.02 -39.74
N THR A 252 -9.43 -17.44 -39.36
CA THR A 252 -8.16 -18.15 -39.17
C THR A 252 -8.12 -18.71 -37.74
N PRO A 253 -8.04 -20.03 -37.55
CA PRO A 253 -7.98 -20.63 -36.22
C PRO A 253 -6.74 -20.16 -35.45
N PHE A 254 -6.88 -19.91 -34.14
CA PHE A 254 -5.78 -19.50 -33.26
C PHE A 254 -5.04 -18.23 -33.72
N TYR A 255 -5.76 -17.35 -34.42
CA TYR A 255 -5.27 -16.04 -34.82
C TYR A 255 -5.32 -15.06 -33.64
N GLY A 256 -4.23 -14.33 -33.41
CA GLY A 256 -4.15 -13.33 -32.35
C GLY A 256 -4.73 -11.98 -32.73
N VAL A 257 -5.40 -11.33 -31.79
CA VAL A 257 -5.93 -9.96 -31.93
C VAL A 257 -4.78 -8.99 -32.20
N GLY A 258 -4.74 -8.39 -33.39
CA GLY A 258 -3.59 -7.58 -33.83
C GLY A 258 -3.21 -6.43 -32.88
N SER A 259 -4.18 -5.78 -32.22
CA SER A 259 -3.92 -4.68 -31.27
C SER A 259 -3.19 -5.11 -29.99
N MET A 260 -3.02 -6.40 -29.74
CA MET A 260 -2.31 -6.95 -28.57
C MET A 260 -0.86 -7.34 -28.88
N PHE A 261 -0.39 -7.11 -30.11
CA PHE A 261 0.97 -7.44 -30.55
C PHE A 261 1.72 -6.21 -31.05
N ASN A 262 3.04 -6.27 -30.98
CA ASN A 262 3.91 -5.24 -31.53
C ASN A 262 3.90 -5.27 -33.06
N ALA A 263 3.76 -4.09 -33.67
CA ALA A 263 3.85 -3.84 -35.12
C ALA A 263 3.27 -4.98 -36.01
N PRO A 264 1.96 -5.28 -35.93
CA PRO A 264 1.33 -6.31 -36.77
C PRO A 264 1.65 -6.07 -38.25
N GLY A 265 1.98 -7.15 -38.96
CA GLY A 265 2.47 -7.13 -40.34
C GLY A 265 3.99 -7.05 -40.47
N LYS A 266 4.71 -6.65 -39.41
CA LYS A 266 6.17 -6.70 -39.33
C LYS A 266 6.65 -7.71 -38.29
N ASP A 267 6.17 -7.57 -37.06
CA ASP A 267 6.50 -8.45 -35.92
C ASP A 267 5.31 -9.38 -35.63
N GLY A 268 4.24 -8.93 -34.98
CA GLY A 268 3.05 -9.78 -34.79
C GLY A 268 3.28 -11.12 -34.07
N LEU A 269 4.44 -11.29 -33.42
CA LEU A 269 4.80 -12.44 -32.59
C LEU A 269 4.94 -12.01 -31.13
N HIS A 270 5.53 -10.84 -30.89
CA HIS A 270 5.72 -10.31 -29.55
C HIS A 270 4.45 -9.60 -29.06
N PRO A 271 3.88 -10.02 -27.91
CA PRO A 271 2.84 -9.27 -27.22
C PRO A 271 3.30 -7.84 -26.92
N ASN A 272 2.37 -6.88 -26.97
CA ASN A 272 2.60 -5.54 -26.44
C ASN A 272 2.07 -5.43 -25.00
N ALA A 273 2.03 -4.23 -24.42
CA ALA A 273 1.58 -4.04 -23.03
C ALA A 273 0.18 -4.62 -22.73
N GLN A 274 -0.75 -4.59 -23.70
CA GLN A 274 -2.07 -5.18 -23.53
C GLN A 274 -2.00 -6.72 -23.56
N GLY A 275 -1.27 -7.31 -24.52
CA GLY A 275 -1.06 -8.76 -24.56
C GLY A 275 -0.33 -9.28 -23.32
N ASP A 276 0.71 -8.57 -22.87
CA ASP A 276 1.47 -8.85 -21.64
C ASP A 276 0.57 -8.86 -20.39
N LEU A 277 -0.39 -7.91 -20.30
CA LEU A 277 -1.36 -7.82 -19.20
C LEU A 277 -2.25 -9.08 -19.16
N ILE A 278 -2.80 -9.48 -20.31
CA ILE A 278 -3.68 -10.66 -20.41
C ILE A 278 -2.91 -11.95 -20.11
N MET A 279 -1.70 -12.10 -20.64
CA MET A 279 -0.84 -13.25 -20.34
C MET A 279 -0.54 -13.37 -18.84
N ALA A 280 -0.17 -12.27 -18.19
CA ALA A 280 0.11 -12.26 -16.75
C ALA A 280 -1.14 -12.60 -15.92
N GLY A 281 -2.32 -12.10 -16.32
CA GLY A 281 -3.59 -12.45 -15.70
C GLY A 281 -3.89 -13.95 -15.79
N ASN A 282 -3.69 -14.56 -16.98
CA ASN A 282 -3.87 -15.99 -17.19
C ASN A 282 -2.90 -16.82 -16.33
N ILE A 283 -1.65 -16.39 -16.21
CA ILE A 283 -0.65 -17.01 -15.34
C ILE A 283 -1.08 -16.96 -13.88
N ALA A 284 -1.42 -15.78 -13.37
CA ALA A 284 -1.84 -15.61 -11.99
C ALA A 284 -3.06 -16.46 -11.63
N LYS A 285 -4.08 -16.46 -12.51
CA LYS A 285 -5.31 -17.24 -12.31
C LYS A 285 -5.02 -18.74 -12.29
N ALA A 286 -4.17 -19.23 -13.18
CA ALA A 286 -3.79 -20.65 -13.21
C ALA A 286 -2.95 -21.06 -11.98
N MET A 287 -2.15 -20.15 -11.43
CA MET A 287 -1.43 -20.35 -10.17
C MET A 287 -2.32 -20.26 -8.92
N GLY A 288 -3.60 -19.90 -9.06
CA GLY A 288 -4.53 -19.74 -7.96
C GLY A 288 -4.40 -18.41 -7.21
N TYR A 289 -3.69 -17.43 -7.78
CA TYR A 289 -3.61 -16.08 -7.24
C TYR A 289 -4.81 -15.24 -7.67
N ALA A 290 -5.14 -14.27 -6.83
CA ALA A 290 -6.12 -13.26 -7.18
C ALA A 290 -5.67 -12.44 -8.40
N GLY A 291 -6.62 -11.97 -9.21
CA GLY A 291 -6.28 -11.05 -10.29
C GLY A 291 -5.87 -9.66 -9.77
N ARG A 292 -5.22 -8.85 -10.61
CA ARG A 292 -4.59 -7.59 -10.22
C ARG A 292 -5.58 -6.59 -9.59
N SER A 293 -5.30 -6.05 -8.41
CA SER A 293 -6.15 -5.00 -7.80
C SER A 293 -5.87 -3.60 -8.36
N ALA A 294 -4.72 -3.43 -9.04
CA ALA A 294 -4.21 -2.13 -9.48
C ALA A 294 -4.05 -1.15 -8.31
N GLY A 295 -3.52 -1.64 -7.19
CA GLY A 295 -3.38 -0.89 -5.95
C GLY A 295 -4.70 -0.46 -5.33
N GLN A 296 -5.86 -0.95 -5.78
CA GLN A 296 -7.17 -0.57 -5.22
C GLN A 296 -7.62 -1.55 -4.13
N GLN A 297 -8.41 -1.05 -3.18
CA GLN A 297 -9.11 -1.93 -2.26
C GLN A 297 -10.12 -2.81 -3.02
N ARG A 298 -10.21 -4.08 -2.64
CA ARG A 298 -11.23 -5.00 -3.14
C ARG A 298 -12.55 -4.74 -2.45
N LYS A 299 -13.64 -4.62 -3.21
CA LYS A 299 -14.98 -4.37 -2.68
C LYS A 299 -16.01 -5.21 -3.43
N ALA A 300 -16.88 -5.91 -2.69
CA ALA A 300 -17.90 -6.73 -3.31
C ALA A 300 -18.94 -5.84 -4.01
N VAL A 301 -19.60 -6.37 -5.04
CA VAL A 301 -20.67 -5.63 -5.73
C VAL A 301 -21.76 -5.21 -4.74
N SER A 302 -22.12 -6.08 -3.79
CA SER A 302 -23.11 -5.82 -2.73
C SER A 302 -22.76 -4.69 -1.77
N ASP A 303 -21.50 -4.24 -1.76
CA ASP A 303 -21.00 -3.24 -0.82
C ASP A 303 -20.85 -1.86 -1.48
N LEU A 304 -20.98 -1.77 -2.82
CA LEU A 304 -20.94 -0.50 -3.54
C LEU A 304 -22.15 0.36 -3.12
N ALA A 305 -22.03 1.68 -3.24
CA ALA A 305 -23.02 2.61 -2.66
C ALA A 305 -24.44 2.41 -3.22
N VAL A 306 -24.52 2.04 -4.50
CA VAL A 306 -25.78 1.86 -5.20
C VAL A 306 -25.77 0.51 -5.91
N ASN A 307 -26.58 -0.44 -5.47
CA ASN A 307 -26.55 -1.83 -5.96
C ASN A 307 -27.89 -2.30 -6.48
N PHE A 308 -27.87 -2.92 -7.65
CA PHE A 308 -29.05 -3.38 -8.38
C PHE A 308 -28.82 -4.80 -8.86
N HIS A 309 -29.28 -5.76 -8.08
CA HIS A 309 -29.07 -7.18 -8.35
C HIS A 309 -30.31 -7.86 -8.92
N GLN A 310 -30.07 -8.87 -9.76
CA GLN A 310 -31.12 -9.78 -10.22
C GLN A 310 -30.91 -11.18 -9.66
N GLY A 311 -31.73 -11.55 -8.68
CA GLY A 311 -31.86 -12.92 -8.17
C GLY A 311 -31.34 -13.12 -6.75
N GLY A 312 -32.29 -13.31 -5.82
CA GLY A 312 -32.04 -13.95 -4.51
C GLY A 312 -32.18 -13.08 -3.26
N GLN A 313 -32.12 -11.75 -3.38
CA GLN A 313 -32.44 -10.82 -2.28
C GLN A 313 -33.49 -9.83 -2.76
N ALA A 314 -34.47 -9.53 -1.91
CA ALA A 314 -35.54 -8.61 -2.24
C ALA A 314 -34.99 -7.17 -2.35
N PRO A 315 -35.48 -6.35 -3.31
CA PRO A 315 -36.53 -6.67 -4.30
C PRO A 315 -35.96 -7.21 -5.63
N ALA A 316 -36.60 -8.25 -6.16
CA ALA A 316 -36.36 -8.73 -7.53
C ALA A 316 -37.17 -7.89 -8.53
N TRP A 317 -36.57 -7.53 -9.67
CA TRP A 317 -37.18 -6.65 -10.66
C TRP A 317 -38.42 -7.26 -11.31
N THR A 318 -39.50 -6.47 -11.38
CA THR A 318 -40.73 -6.83 -12.12
C THR A 318 -41.06 -5.84 -13.22
N GLY A 319 -40.41 -4.67 -13.24
CA GLY A 319 -40.63 -3.69 -14.30
C GLY A 319 -39.61 -2.54 -14.33
N VAL A 320 -39.78 -1.69 -15.34
CA VAL A 320 -38.96 -0.50 -15.58
C VAL A 320 -38.98 0.48 -14.41
N GLN A 321 -40.09 0.52 -13.65
CA GLN A 321 -40.26 1.41 -12.50
C GLN A 321 -39.20 1.17 -11.41
N ASP A 322 -38.78 -0.09 -11.23
CA ASP A 322 -37.77 -0.46 -10.23
C ASP A 322 -36.41 0.21 -10.49
N LEU A 323 -36.10 0.50 -11.76
CA LEU A 323 -34.89 1.24 -12.17
C LEU A 323 -35.03 2.75 -11.95
N THR A 324 -36.23 3.29 -12.18
CA THR A 324 -36.47 4.73 -11.98
C THR A 324 -36.54 5.11 -10.50
N ASP A 325 -37.06 4.23 -9.65
CA ASP A 325 -37.18 4.46 -8.19
C ASP A 325 -35.83 4.63 -7.50
N VAL A 326 -34.78 4.10 -8.13
CA VAL A 326 -33.40 4.14 -7.66
C VAL A 326 -32.53 5.11 -8.46
N GLY A 327 -33.16 5.95 -9.28
CA GLY A 327 -32.53 7.10 -9.91
C GLY A 327 -31.93 6.85 -11.31
N PHE A 328 -32.29 5.78 -12.00
CA PHE A 328 -31.96 5.66 -13.43
C PHE A 328 -33.03 6.30 -14.31
N ALA A 329 -32.58 6.97 -15.37
CA ALA A 329 -33.40 7.28 -16.53
C ALA A 329 -33.21 6.20 -17.59
N VAL A 330 -34.32 5.72 -18.15
CA VAL A 330 -34.36 4.55 -19.03
C VAL A 330 -35.19 4.86 -20.27
N SER A 331 -34.76 4.39 -21.43
CA SER A 331 -35.42 4.58 -22.72
C SER A 331 -35.28 3.34 -23.59
N ASN A 332 -36.40 2.90 -24.19
CA ASN A 332 -36.45 1.75 -25.09
C ASN A 332 -35.87 0.45 -24.50
N VAL A 333 -36.13 0.16 -23.22
CA VAL A 333 -35.68 -1.07 -22.55
C VAL A 333 -36.86 -1.89 -22.03
N THR A 334 -36.70 -3.20 -21.92
CA THR A 334 -37.64 -4.07 -21.21
C THR A 334 -36.96 -4.75 -20.03
N VAL A 335 -37.69 -4.91 -18.92
CA VAL A 335 -37.17 -5.54 -17.70
C VAL A 335 -37.96 -6.81 -17.46
N SER A 336 -37.26 -7.92 -17.22
CA SER A 336 -37.83 -9.23 -16.91
C SER A 336 -36.97 -9.95 -15.88
N SER A 337 -37.39 -11.13 -15.43
CA SER A 337 -36.57 -12.01 -14.58
C SER A 337 -35.27 -12.49 -15.23
N ALA A 338 -35.11 -12.31 -16.55
CA ALA A 338 -33.90 -12.63 -17.28
C ALA A 338 -32.90 -11.47 -17.35
N GLY A 339 -33.32 -10.23 -17.05
CA GLY A 339 -32.47 -9.04 -17.01
C GLY A 339 -33.12 -7.83 -17.64
N ILE A 340 -32.31 -6.78 -17.83
CA ILE A 340 -32.70 -5.60 -18.60
C ILE A 340 -32.30 -5.85 -20.06
N SER A 341 -33.28 -5.91 -20.94
CA SER A 341 -33.07 -6.09 -22.38
C SER A 341 -32.99 -4.72 -23.06
N LEU A 342 -31.83 -4.47 -23.69
CA LEU A 342 -31.56 -3.27 -24.48
C LEU A 342 -31.66 -3.52 -26.00
N GLY A 343 -31.91 -4.73 -26.47
CA GLY A 343 -31.95 -5.03 -27.92
C GLY A 343 -33.29 -4.79 -28.59
N GLN A 344 -34.06 -3.81 -28.10
CA GLN A 344 -35.33 -3.41 -28.71
C GLN A 344 -35.07 -2.67 -30.04
N PRO A 345 -36.02 -2.66 -31.00
CA PRO A 345 -35.85 -1.87 -32.22
C PRO A 345 -35.63 -0.37 -31.91
N GLY A 346 -34.56 0.23 -32.44
CA GLY A 346 -34.16 1.61 -32.16
C GLY A 346 -33.14 1.74 -31.02
N SER A 347 -32.66 2.94 -30.72
CA SER A 347 -31.60 3.13 -29.71
C SER A 347 -32.13 2.97 -28.29
N SER A 348 -31.50 2.06 -27.53
CA SER A 348 -31.82 1.82 -26.11
C SER A 348 -30.80 2.50 -25.21
N MET A 349 -31.27 3.05 -24.08
CA MET A 349 -30.44 3.83 -23.18
C MET A 349 -30.85 3.64 -21.72
N ILE A 350 -29.84 3.56 -20.85
CA ILE A 350 -29.96 3.66 -19.39
C ILE A 350 -28.94 4.72 -18.94
N SER A 351 -29.31 5.60 -18.02
CA SER A 351 -28.38 6.60 -17.49
C SER A 351 -28.65 6.91 -16.03
N HIS A 352 -27.59 7.25 -15.30
CA HIS A 352 -27.67 7.72 -13.92
C HIS A 352 -26.69 8.86 -13.75
N THR A 353 -27.11 9.91 -13.03
CA THR A 353 -26.29 11.10 -12.78
C THR A 353 -25.84 11.08 -11.33
N TRP A 354 -24.55 11.36 -11.08
CA TRP A 354 -24.08 11.51 -9.71
C TRP A 354 -24.88 12.59 -8.98
N THR A 355 -25.19 12.36 -7.70
CA THR A 355 -25.86 13.37 -6.88
C THR A 355 -25.02 14.64 -6.82
N GLU A 356 -25.66 15.80 -6.94
CA GLU A 356 -24.98 17.10 -6.85
C GLU A 356 -24.20 17.21 -5.52
N GLY A 357 -22.94 17.65 -5.60
CA GLY A 357 -22.06 17.73 -4.43
C GLY A 357 -21.34 16.43 -4.04
N THR A 358 -21.53 15.33 -4.77
CA THR A 358 -20.72 14.10 -4.58
C THR A 358 -19.25 14.41 -4.83
N ASP A 359 -18.40 14.16 -3.83
CA ASP A 359 -16.95 14.28 -4.00
C ASP A 359 -16.41 13.06 -4.75
N LEU A 360 -16.07 13.27 -6.02
CA LEU A 360 -15.53 12.24 -6.92
C LEU A 360 -14.00 12.28 -6.96
N SER A 361 -13.35 13.04 -6.08
CA SER A 361 -11.90 13.18 -6.02
C SER A 361 -11.20 11.90 -5.59
N GLY A 362 -11.89 10.94 -4.97
CA GLY A 362 -11.40 9.58 -4.72
C GLY A 362 -11.49 8.65 -5.93
N GLY A 363 -12.02 9.10 -7.07
CA GLY A 363 -12.37 8.22 -8.18
C GLY A 363 -13.74 7.57 -7.99
N PHE A 364 -14.12 6.72 -8.92
CA PHE A 364 -15.48 6.17 -8.99
C PHE A 364 -15.52 4.83 -9.71
N THR A 365 -16.52 4.01 -9.39
CA THR A 365 -16.65 2.63 -9.84
C THR A 365 -18.05 2.35 -10.39
N PHE A 366 -18.12 1.60 -11.49
CA PHE A 366 -19.33 1.00 -12.03
C PHE A 366 -19.09 -0.49 -12.34
N ASP A 367 -20.01 -1.35 -11.94
CA ASP A 367 -19.98 -2.80 -12.13
C ASP A 367 -21.28 -3.26 -12.79
N PHE A 368 -21.21 -4.23 -13.69
CA PHE A 368 -22.37 -4.83 -14.35
C PHE A 368 -22.03 -6.18 -14.97
N THR A 369 -23.02 -7.04 -15.19
CA THR A 369 -22.89 -8.27 -15.98
C THR A 369 -23.65 -8.12 -17.30
N LEU A 370 -23.00 -8.47 -18.41
CA LEU A 370 -23.57 -8.37 -19.76
C LEU A 370 -23.48 -9.70 -20.50
N SER A 371 -24.60 -10.13 -21.09
CA SER A 371 -24.64 -11.13 -22.16
C SER A 371 -25.11 -10.45 -23.44
N LEU A 372 -24.33 -10.62 -24.52
CA LEU A 372 -24.53 -9.93 -25.79
C LEU A 372 -24.41 -10.90 -26.97
N GLY A 373 -25.47 -10.98 -27.77
CA GLY A 373 -25.53 -11.74 -29.02
C GLY A 373 -26.09 -13.15 -28.93
N ASP A 374 -25.93 -13.90 -30.02
CA ASP A 374 -26.20 -15.34 -30.12
C ASP A 374 -24.93 -16.18 -30.36
N GLY A 375 -23.76 -15.54 -30.21
CA GLY A 375 -22.44 -16.15 -30.36
C GLY A 375 -22.10 -16.45 -31.82
N ALA A 376 -21.36 -17.52 -32.08
CA ALA A 376 -20.96 -17.88 -33.45
C ALA A 376 -22.12 -18.41 -34.34
N ALA A 377 -23.35 -18.54 -33.81
CA ALA A 377 -24.47 -19.19 -34.48
C ALA A 377 -24.85 -18.50 -35.80
N SER A 378 -24.83 -17.17 -35.82
CA SER A 378 -25.13 -16.33 -36.98
C SER A 378 -23.90 -15.61 -37.55
N GLY A 379 -22.71 -15.98 -37.06
CA GLY A 379 -21.48 -15.21 -37.23
C GLY A 379 -21.39 -14.03 -36.25
N TRP A 380 -20.18 -13.66 -35.85
CA TRP A 380 -19.96 -12.64 -34.83
C TRP A 380 -20.35 -11.24 -35.29
N ASN A 381 -21.29 -10.61 -34.59
CA ASN A 381 -21.60 -9.20 -34.78
C ASN A 381 -20.55 -8.32 -34.09
N VAL A 382 -19.72 -7.68 -34.90
CA VAL A 382 -18.67 -6.76 -34.46
C VAL A 382 -18.97 -5.30 -34.77
N SER A 383 -20.10 -5.03 -35.45
CA SER A 383 -20.53 -3.68 -35.82
C SER A 383 -21.34 -3.00 -34.73
N ASP A 384 -22.29 -3.73 -34.15
CA ASP A 384 -23.21 -3.18 -33.14
C ASP A 384 -22.45 -3.02 -31.82
N GLN A 385 -22.68 -1.89 -31.14
CA GLN A 385 -21.91 -1.54 -29.95
C GLN A 385 -22.81 -1.30 -28.74
N PHE A 386 -22.59 -2.13 -27.73
CA PHE A 386 -23.00 -1.84 -26.38
C PHE A 386 -21.94 -0.93 -25.74
N SER A 387 -22.31 0.29 -25.39
CA SER A 387 -21.40 1.32 -24.92
C SER A 387 -21.72 1.71 -23.48
N VAL A 388 -20.70 1.75 -22.62
CA VAL A 388 -20.79 2.23 -21.24
C VAL A 388 -19.85 3.41 -21.09
N SER A 389 -20.42 4.60 -20.91
CA SER A 389 -19.67 5.82 -20.62
C SER A 389 -19.80 6.19 -19.15
N LEU A 390 -18.69 6.44 -18.47
CA LEU A 390 -18.64 6.76 -17.04
C LEU A 390 -17.77 7.99 -16.82
N GLY A 391 -18.25 9.01 -16.09
CA GLY A 391 -17.53 10.28 -15.91
C GLY A 391 -17.99 11.11 -14.74
N ASN A 392 -17.35 12.25 -14.51
CA ASN A 392 -17.58 13.14 -13.35
C ASN A 392 -17.98 14.58 -13.73
N GLY A 393 -18.43 14.78 -14.97
CA GLY A 393 -18.79 16.08 -15.53
C GLY A 393 -17.61 16.89 -16.09
N SER A 394 -16.36 16.54 -15.74
CA SER A 394 -15.15 17.15 -16.31
C SER A 394 -14.52 16.29 -17.40
N PHE A 395 -14.50 14.99 -17.16
CA PHE A 395 -14.04 13.98 -18.10
C PHE A 395 -14.85 12.70 -17.95
N TYR A 396 -14.75 11.84 -18.96
CA TYR A 396 -15.36 10.52 -18.96
C TYR A 396 -14.50 9.54 -19.76
N GLY A 397 -14.83 8.26 -19.70
CA GLY A 397 -14.29 7.23 -20.56
C GLY A 397 -15.40 6.30 -21.04
N THR A 398 -15.17 5.61 -22.15
CA THR A 398 -16.19 4.76 -22.79
C THR A 398 -15.65 3.37 -23.07
N LEU A 399 -16.29 2.38 -22.47
CA LEU A 399 -16.10 0.97 -22.74
C LEU A 399 -17.10 0.54 -23.83
N ASN A 400 -16.59 0.04 -24.95
CA ASN A 400 -17.39 -0.45 -26.08
C ASN A 400 -17.34 -1.97 -26.13
N ILE A 401 -18.48 -2.62 -26.28
CA ILE A 401 -18.60 -4.08 -26.27
C ILE A 401 -19.42 -4.51 -27.47
N CYS A 402 -18.93 -5.50 -28.20
CA CYS A 402 -19.69 -6.22 -29.23
C CYS A 402 -19.60 -7.72 -28.93
N GLU A 403 -20.20 -8.58 -29.76
CA GLU A 403 -20.34 -10.01 -29.43
C GLU A 403 -19.00 -10.74 -29.24
N ALA A 404 -17.94 -10.25 -29.90
CA ALA A 404 -16.61 -10.85 -29.87
C ALA A 404 -15.57 -10.11 -29.01
N TYR A 405 -15.81 -8.86 -28.64
CA TYR A 405 -14.76 -7.96 -28.12
C TYR A 405 -15.24 -7.02 -27.02
N ILE A 406 -14.35 -6.80 -26.04
CA ILE A 406 -14.39 -5.69 -25.11
C ILE A 406 -13.32 -4.68 -25.54
N LYS A 407 -13.68 -3.40 -25.69
CA LYS A 407 -12.87 -2.37 -26.35
C LYS A 407 -12.83 -1.06 -25.55
N TRP A 408 -11.69 -0.37 -25.61
CA TRP A 408 -11.56 1.04 -25.20
C TRP A 408 -11.35 1.90 -26.43
N GLY A 409 -12.35 2.71 -26.79
CA GLY A 409 -12.43 3.29 -28.14
C GLY A 409 -12.45 2.15 -29.18
N ASP A 410 -11.51 2.18 -30.11
CA ASP A 410 -11.33 1.14 -31.15
C ASP A 410 -10.32 0.05 -30.74
N THR A 411 -9.66 0.19 -29.60
CA THR A 411 -8.64 -0.76 -29.15
C THR A 411 -9.29 -1.94 -28.43
N ILE A 412 -9.08 -3.15 -28.92
CA ILE A 412 -9.57 -4.37 -28.27
C ILE A 412 -8.71 -4.67 -27.03
N LEU A 413 -9.38 -4.76 -25.88
CA LEU A 413 -8.80 -5.11 -24.58
C LEU A 413 -8.83 -6.63 -24.34
N TYR A 414 -9.91 -7.29 -24.77
CA TYR A 414 -10.14 -8.71 -24.56
C TYR A 414 -11.07 -9.28 -25.64
N SER A 415 -10.77 -10.46 -26.17
CA SER A 415 -11.61 -11.18 -27.14
C SER A 415 -12.22 -12.44 -26.53
N MET A 416 -13.55 -12.55 -26.62
CA MET A 416 -14.32 -13.68 -26.10
C MET A 416 -15.74 -13.71 -26.67
N ASP A 417 -16.42 -14.83 -26.46
CA ASP A 417 -17.86 -14.95 -26.67
C ASP A 417 -18.64 -14.20 -25.57
N MET A 418 -19.16 -13.02 -25.91
CA MET A 418 -19.98 -12.24 -24.98
C MET A 418 -21.39 -12.79 -24.80
N SER A 419 -21.88 -13.68 -25.68
CA SER A 419 -23.22 -14.27 -25.54
C SER A 419 -23.29 -15.22 -24.35
N ALA A 420 -22.16 -15.90 -24.05
CA ALA A 420 -22.00 -16.82 -22.94
C ALA A 420 -21.33 -16.20 -21.70
N ASN A 421 -21.13 -14.88 -21.68
CA ASN A 421 -20.46 -14.23 -20.55
C ASN A 421 -21.32 -14.31 -19.27
N THR A 422 -20.66 -14.69 -18.18
CA THR A 422 -21.25 -14.75 -16.83
C THR A 422 -20.41 -14.00 -15.80
N ASP A 423 -19.23 -13.52 -16.20
CA ASP A 423 -18.36 -12.72 -15.34
C ASP A 423 -18.82 -11.25 -15.37
N SER A 424 -18.68 -10.56 -14.23
CA SER A 424 -18.98 -9.13 -14.16
C SER A 424 -17.90 -8.31 -14.84
N LEU A 425 -18.29 -7.16 -15.39
CA LEU A 425 -17.41 -6.14 -15.92
C LEU A 425 -17.39 -4.98 -14.95
N ARG A 426 -16.20 -4.65 -14.44
CA ARG A 426 -15.99 -3.49 -13.57
C ARG A 426 -15.18 -2.45 -14.29
N MET A 427 -15.69 -1.23 -14.30
CA MET A 427 -15.01 -0.03 -14.78
C MET A 427 -14.79 0.91 -13.61
N ALA A 428 -13.54 1.27 -13.33
CA ALA A 428 -13.22 2.25 -12.30
C ALA A 428 -12.28 3.33 -12.84
N TYR A 429 -12.48 4.57 -12.42
CA TYR A 429 -11.51 5.64 -12.64
C TYR A 429 -10.61 5.78 -11.42
N VAL A 430 -9.31 5.59 -11.62
CA VAL A 430 -8.28 5.67 -10.58
C VAL A 430 -7.47 6.95 -10.81
N ASN A 431 -7.29 7.77 -9.77
CA ASN A 431 -6.52 9.02 -9.88
C ASN A 431 -5.03 8.77 -10.13
N GLY A 432 -4.52 7.64 -9.63
CA GLY A 432 -3.12 7.27 -9.70
C GLY A 432 -2.28 7.81 -8.54
N ASN A 433 -1.07 7.26 -8.43
CA ASN A 433 0.00 7.75 -7.58
C ASN A 433 1.34 7.35 -8.23
N GLU A 434 1.96 8.29 -8.95
CA GLU A 434 3.20 8.00 -9.69
C GLU A 434 4.38 7.63 -8.76
N GLN A 435 4.38 8.10 -7.50
CA GLN A 435 5.43 7.76 -6.53
C GLN A 435 5.39 6.28 -6.16
N GLU A 436 4.19 5.68 -6.17
CA GLU A 436 3.97 4.26 -5.93
C GLU A 436 3.96 3.44 -7.23
N GLY A 437 4.20 4.07 -8.39
CA GLY A 437 4.15 3.44 -9.71
C GLY A 437 2.73 3.16 -10.22
N LEU A 438 1.69 3.69 -9.57
CA LEU A 438 0.30 3.55 -10.00
C LEU A 438 -0.09 4.69 -10.95
N LYS A 439 -0.48 4.37 -12.18
CA LYS A 439 -0.89 5.37 -13.16
C LYS A 439 -2.37 5.76 -13.00
N GLY A 440 -2.69 7.03 -13.23
CA GLY A 440 -4.07 7.48 -13.31
C GLY A 440 -4.75 7.08 -14.62
N GLY A 441 -6.07 6.89 -14.61
CA GLY A 441 -6.87 6.51 -15.77
C GLY A 441 -7.97 5.50 -15.44
N TYR A 442 -8.62 4.97 -16.47
CA TYR A 442 -9.63 3.93 -16.30
C TYR A 442 -9.02 2.54 -16.23
N TYR A 443 -9.56 1.72 -15.34
CA TYR A 443 -9.20 0.33 -15.15
C TYR A 443 -10.43 -0.55 -15.35
N ILE A 444 -10.26 -1.61 -16.12
CA ILE A 444 -11.34 -2.52 -16.52
C ILE A 444 -11.01 -3.92 -16.05
N TRP A 445 -11.93 -4.53 -15.30
CA TRP A 445 -11.87 -5.94 -14.90
C TRP A 445 -12.97 -6.74 -15.55
N LEU A 446 -12.66 -8.00 -15.90
CA LEU A 446 -13.61 -9.04 -16.25
C LEU A 446 -13.50 -10.15 -15.19
N GLY A 447 -14.55 -10.30 -14.40
CA GLY A 447 -14.51 -11.04 -13.14
C GLY A 447 -13.49 -10.37 -12.22
N ASP A 448 -12.49 -11.12 -11.78
CA ASP A 448 -11.37 -10.59 -11.00
C ASP A 448 -10.09 -10.32 -11.81
N MET A 449 -10.11 -10.56 -13.13
CA MET A 449 -8.95 -10.33 -14.01
C MET A 449 -8.94 -8.89 -14.53
N LEU A 450 -7.85 -8.17 -14.32
CA LEU A 450 -7.65 -6.85 -14.93
C LEU A 450 -7.36 -7.03 -16.43
N ILE A 451 -8.23 -6.48 -17.27
CA ILE A 451 -8.14 -6.55 -18.73
C ILE A 451 -7.87 -5.18 -19.38
N GLY A 452 -7.92 -4.08 -18.61
CA GLY A 452 -7.55 -2.75 -19.10
C GLY A 452 -6.90 -1.94 -17.99
N GLU A 453 -5.76 -1.33 -18.28
CA GLU A 453 -4.96 -0.60 -17.30
C GLU A 453 -4.70 0.83 -17.76
N ALA A 454 -4.95 1.81 -16.86
CA ALA A 454 -4.61 3.22 -17.06
C ALA A 454 -5.07 3.78 -18.41
N LEU A 455 -6.30 3.43 -18.80
CA LEU A 455 -6.89 3.82 -20.07
C LEU A 455 -7.23 5.33 -20.06
N SER A 456 -7.09 5.95 -21.22
CA SER A 456 -7.16 7.41 -21.39
C SER A 456 -8.55 7.97 -21.13
N VAL A 457 -8.62 9.21 -20.62
CA VAL A 457 -9.88 9.95 -20.43
C VAL A 457 -10.20 10.83 -21.64
N THR A 458 -11.48 11.12 -21.83
CA THR A 458 -11.99 12.13 -22.76
C THR A 458 -12.47 13.35 -21.97
N SER A 459 -11.84 14.52 -22.18
CA SER A 459 -12.19 15.77 -21.50
C SER A 459 -13.26 16.57 -22.24
N GLY A 460 -14.04 17.38 -21.51
CA GLY A 460 -14.88 18.42 -22.12
C GLY A 460 -16.30 18.02 -22.52
N SER A 461 -16.78 16.84 -22.11
CA SER A 461 -18.20 16.52 -22.15
C SER A 461 -18.76 16.60 -20.72
N GLY A 462 -19.90 17.26 -20.54
CA GLY A 462 -20.57 17.38 -19.25
C GLY A 462 -21.15 16.07 -18.70
N LEU A 463 -20.66 14.90 -19.14
CA LEU A 463 -21.14 13.60 -18.70
C LEU A 463 -20.73 13.37 -17.23
N ASN A 464 -21.73 13.43 -16.35
CA ASN A 464 -21.59 13.32 -14.91
C ASN A 464 -22.39 12.11 -14.40
N GLY A 465 -21.78 10.93 -14.34
CA GLY A 465 -22.45 9.67 -13.99
C GLY A 465 -22.16 8.57 -14.99
N VAL A 466 -23.13 7.68 -15.21
CA VAL A 466 -23.04 6.58 -16.18
C VAL A 466 -24.10 6.74 -17.28
N ILE A 467 -23.72 6.41 -18.51
CA ILE A 467 -24.62 6.26 -19.66
C ILE A 467 -24.32 4.93 -20.32
N ILE A 468 -25.34 4.08 -20.44
CA ILE A 468 -25.31 2.79 -21.11
C ILE A 468 -26.18 2.91 -22.36
N GLN A 469 -25.64 2.53 -23.51
CA GLN A 469 -26.32 2.60 -24.80
C GLN A 469 -26.13 1.32 -25.59
N TYR A 470 -27.14 0.94 -26.35
CA TYR A 470 -27.03 -0.10 -27.37
C TYR A 470 -27.73 0.38 -28.64
N ASP A 471 -27.02 0.33 -29.76
CA ASP A 471 -27.50 0.77 -31.07
C ASP A 471 -27.91 -0.40 -32.00
N GLY A 472 -27.61 -1.63 -31.59
CA GLY A 472 -27.99 -2.85 -32.30
C GLY A 472 -29.39 -3.35 -31.96
N SER A 473 -29.74 -4.51 -32.50
CA SER A 473 -30.97 -5.24 -32.16
C SER A 473 -30.64 -6.67 -31.70
N GLY A 474 -31.55 -7.32 -30.98
CA GLY A 474 -31.39 -8.73 -30.58
C GLY A 474 -31.05 -8.94 -29.09
N ASN A 475 -30.17 -9.88 -28.78
CA ASN A 475 -29.87 -10.26 -27.40
C ASN A 475 -28.84 -9.32 -26.79
N ALA A 476 -29.28 -8.34 -26.00
CA ALA A 476 -28.40 -7.52 -25.15
C ALA A 476 -29.01 -7.47 -23.75
N ILE A 477 -28.51 -8.32 -22.85
CA ILE A 477 -29.08 -8.54 -21.53
C ILE A 477 -28.10 -8.09 -20.45
N LEU A 478 -28.49 -7.03 -19.74
CA LEU A 478 -27.75 -6.42 -18.65
C LEU A 478 -28.29 -6.86 -17.28
N LYS A 479 -27.40 -7.12 -16.34
CA LYS A 479 -27.67 -7.58 -14.97
C LYS A 479 -26.71 -6.95 -13.96
N ASP A 480 -27.06 -7.05 -12.69
CA ASP A 480 -26.17 -6.78 -11.54
C ASP A 480 -25.43 -5.44 -11.60
N MET A 481 -26.15 -4.37 -11.93
CA MET A 481 -25.56 -3.03 -12.00
C MET A 481 -25.24 -2.51 -10.60
N ALA A 482 -24.06 -1.94 -10.41
CA ALA A 482 -23.70 -1.28 -9.16
C ALA A 482 -22.76 -0.09 -9.37
N LEU A 483 -22.95 1.00 -8.64
CA LEU A 483 -22.17 2.22 -8.71
C LEU A 483 -21.65 2.66 -7.35
N ASP A 484 -20.48 3.28 -7.35
CA ASP A 484 -19.92 3.93 -6.18
C ASP A 484 -19.14 5.19 -6.59
N GLY A 485 -19.59 6.35 -6.09
CA GLY A 485 -18.92 7.64 -6.29
C GLY A 485 -17.91 7.98 -5.19
N THR A 486 -17.78 7.15 -4.16
CA THR A 486 -16.87 7.41 -3.03
C THR A 486 -15.44 6.98 -3.30
N GLY A 487 -15.20 6.23 -4.39
CA GLY A 487 -13.91 5.63 -4.65
C GLY A 487 -13.81 4.72 -5.87
N SER A 488 -12.57 4.43 -6.26
CA SER A 488 -12.22 3.34 -7.16
C SER A 488 -11.93 2.04 -6.40
N TYR A 489 -12.61 0.96 -6.78
CA TYR A 489 -12.48 -0.33 -6.10
C TYR A 489 -12.22 -1.47 -7.09
N ALA A 490 -11.29 -2.35 -6.75
CA ALA A 490 -11.10 -3.61 -7.45
C ALA A 490 -12.21 -4.61 -7.10
N PRO A 491 -12.52 -5.58 -7.98
CA PRO A 491 -13.44 -6.67 -7.66
C PRO A 491 -12.90 -7.58 -6.55
N THR A 492 -13.82 -8.22 -5.83
CA THR A 492 -13.49 -9.33 -4.94
C THR A 492 -12.94 -10.51 -5.74
N THR A 493 -12.20 -11.38 -5.06
CA THR A 493 -11.50 -12.51 -5.67
C THR A 493 -11.59 -13.73 -4.75
N SER A 494 -11.56 -14.92 -5.34
CA SER A 494 -11.42 -16.19 -4.62
C SER A 494 -9.96 -16.68 -4.57
N GLY A 495 -9.05 -16.00 -5.27
CA GLY A 495 -7.63 -16.36 -5.31
C GLY A 495 -6.86 -15.98 -4.05
N LEU A 496 -5.66 -16.54 -3.91
CA LEU A 496 -4.78 -16.31 -2.77
C LEU A 496 -4.27 -14.86 -2.74
N VAL A 497 -4.32 -14.27 -1.55
CA VAL A 497 -3.82 -12.93 -1.21
C VAL A 497 -3.20 -13.00 0.18
N ASN A 498 -1.99 -12.48 0.33
CA ASN A 498 -1.43 -12.14 1.63
C ASN A 498 -1.84 -10.70 1.98
N LYS A 499 -2.92 -10.55 2.75
CA LYS A 499 -3.51 -9.23 3.04
C LYS A 499 -2.56 -8.30 3.78
N ASP A 500 -1.67 -8.84 4.61
CA ASP A 500 -0.74 -8.07 5.42
C ASP A 500 0.38 -7.45 4.58
N ASN A 501 0.71 -8.08 3.44
CA ASN A 501 1.75 -7.65 2.51
C ASN A 501 1.20 -7.12 1.17
N ALA A 502 -0.12 -7.13 0.98
CA ALA A 502 -0.75 -6.70 -0.25
C ALA A 502 -0.62 -5.19 -0.44
N PHE A 503 -0.15 -4.77 -1.60
CA PHE A 503 -0.07 -3.37 -1.94
C PHE A 503 -1.47 -2.78 -2.14
N ILE A 504 -1.77 -1.74 -1.36
CA ILE A 504 -2.91 -0.84 -1.58
C ILE A 504 -2.34 0.57 -1.64
N SER A 505 -2.63 1.26 -2.74
CA SER A 505 -2.13 2.60 -3.00
C SER A 505 -2.76 3.62 -2.08
N SER A 506 -1.98 4.59 -1.64
CA SER A 506 -2.53 5.79 -0.97
C SER A 506 -3.40 6.65 -1.90
N GLY A 507 -3.26 6.49 -3.21
CA GLY A 507 -4.14 7.06 -4.23
C GLY A 507 -5.31 6.15 -4.62
N SER A 508 -5.47 4.99 -3.96
CA SER A 508 -6.71 4.22 -4.06
C SER A 508 -7.82 5.02 -3.41
N GLY A 509 -8.96 5.07 -4.08
CA GLY A 509 -10.13 5.87 -3.73
C GLY A 509 -10.81 5.53 -2.43
N ASN A 510 -10.10 5.16 -1.38
CA ASN A 510 -10.64 5.38 -0.07
C ASN A 510 -10.92 6.87 0.02
N ALA A 511 -12.19 7.24 0.11
CA ALA A 511 -12.55 8.23 1.10
C ALA A 511 -11.72 7.85 2.33
N ALA A 512 -10.62 8.59 2.53
CA ALA A 512 -9.86 8.52 3.75
C ALA A 512 -10.94 8.49 4.83
N SER A 513 -10.81 7.59 5.81
CA SER A 513 -11.51 7.83 7.08
C SER A 513 -11.37 9.32 7.33
N PRO A 514 -12.49 10.07 7.44
CA PRO A 514 -12.49 11.52 7.23
C PRO A 514 -11.25 12.09 7.87
N PRO A 515 -10.41 12.82 7.10
CA PRO A 515 -9.04 13.17 7.47
C PRO A 515 -8.96 13.42 8.97
N GLN A 516 -8.09 12.69 9.67
CA GLN A 516 -8.19 12.57 11.12
C GLN A 516 -8.35 13.95 11.76
N GLY A 517 -9.36 14.09 12.63
CA GLY A 517 -9.69 15.36 13.27
C GLY A 517 -10.73 16.22 12.54
N ASN A 518 -11.16 15.87 11.32
CA ASN A 518 -12.21 16.60 10.61
C ASN A 518 -13.50 16.66 11.43
N ILE A 519 -14.04 17.87 11.59
CA ILE A 519 -15.36 18.12 12.18
C ILE A 519 -16.44 17.96 11.11
N VAL A 520 -17.52 17.29 11.50
CA VAL A 520 -18.75 17.28 10.71
C VAL A 520 -19.37 18.67 10.76
N TRP A 521 -19.31 19.40 9.66
CA TRP A 521 -19.91 20.73 9.57
C TRP A 521 -21.44 20.62 9.54
N PRO A 522 -22.15 21.22 10.49
CA PRO A 522 -23.61 21.18 10.50
C PRO A 522 -24.16 22.05 9.37
N GLU A 523 -25.09 21.50 8.60
CA GLU A 523 -25.77 22.23 7.51
C GLU A 523 -27.06 22.94 7.97
N LYS A 524 -27.57 22.56 9.15
CA LYS A 524 -28.86 23.00 9.70
C LYS A 524 -28.76 23.21 11.21
N GLY A 525 -29.66 24.00 11.78
CA GLY A 525 -29.73 24.25 13.23
C GLY A 525 -29.19 25.59 13.71
N PHE A 526 -28.67 26.44 12.80
CA PHE A 526 -28.26 27.80 13.12
C PHE A 526 -29.46 28.72 13.32
N THR A 527 -29.34 29.65 14.26
CA THR A 527 -30.33 30.72 14.48
C THR A 527 -30.26 31.76 13.35
N HIS A 528 -29.05 32.06 12.85
CA HIS A 528 -28.82 32.97 11.74
C HIS A 528 -27.85 32.35 10.73
N VAL A 529 -28.19 32.45 9.43
CA VAL A 529 -27.34 31.97 8.32
C VAL A 529 -27.23 33.07 7.28
N LYS A 530 -26.00 33.35 6.81
CA LYS A 530 -25.78 34.30 5.71
C LYS A 530 -24.65 33.88 4.79
N ASP A 531 -25.02 33.55 3.55
CA ASP A 531 -24.07 33.13 2.51
C ASP A 531 -23.79 34.24 1.48
N GLY A 532 -22.68 34.09 0.75
CA GLY A 532 -22.31 34.97 -0.35
C GLY A 532 -21.83 36.35 0.09
N LEU A 533 -21.23 36.47 1.27
CA LEU A 533 -20.72 37.74 1.78
C LEU A 533 -19.50 38.21 0.99
N ALA A 534 -19.46 39.52 0.70
CA ALA A 534 -18.29 40.22 0.19
C ALA A 534 -17.64 41.02 1.33
N CYS A 535 -16.40 40.69 1.69
CA CYS A 535 -15.72 41.32 2.82
C CYS A 535 -14.97 42.60 2.44
N SER A 536 -14.91 43.56 3.37
CA SER A 536 -14.13 44.80 3.23
C SER A 536 -13.82 45.44 4.60
N GLY A 537 -12.77 46.26 4.69
CA GLY A 537 -12.41 46.99 5.91
C GLY A 537 -12.04 46.07 7.09
N GLY A 538 -12.53 46.37 8.30
CA GLY A 538 -12.56 45.43 9.42
C GLY A 538 -13.89 44.67 9.41
N PHE A 539 -13.87 43.39 9.02
CA PHE A 539 -15.09 42.64 8.70
C PHE A 539 -15.48 41.67 9.82
N ASN A 540 -16.70 41.78 10.33
CA ASN A 540 -17.26 40.91 11.35
C ASN A 540 -18.45 40.11 10.76
N ALA A 541 -18.19 38.85 10.38
CA ALA A 541 -19.13 38.04 9.62
C ALA A 541 -20.44 37.77 10.37
N ARG A 542 -20.35 37.45 11.67
CA ARG A 542 -21.51 37.21 12.54
C ARG A 542 -22.42 38.43 12.62
N SER A 543 -21.87 39.65 12.69
CA SER A 543 -22.69 40.88 12.65
C SER A 543 -23.49 41.06 11.36
N MET A 544 -22.95 40.60 10.23
CA MET A 544 -23.65 40.65 8.94
C MET A 544 -24.78 39.63 8.89
N ALA A 545 -24.59 38.46 9.47
CA ALA A 545 -25.64 37.45 9.61
C ALA A 545 -26.74 37.88 10.58
N ASP A 546 -26.41 38.48 11.73
CA ASP A 546 -27.38 39.01 12.71
C ASP A 546 -28.28 40.11 12.12
N SER A 547 -27.71 41.00 11.29
CA SER A 547 -28.44 42.12 10.69
C SER A 547 -29.56 41.69 9.72
N SER A 548 -29.67 40.40 9.42
CA SER A 548 -30.59 39.86 8.41
C SER A 548 -31.98 39.49 8.93
N THR A 549 -32.20 39.28 10.25
CA THR A 549 -33.53 39.05 10.85
C THR A 549 -33.56 39.39 12.35
N GLY A 550 -34.61 40.08 12.82
CA GLY A 550 -34.71 40.68 14.18
C GLY A 550 -35.04 39.73 15.35
N LYS A 551 -34.40 38.57 15.47
CA LYS A 551 -34.48 37.69 16.64
C LYS A 551 -33.10 37.51 17.28
N ALA A 552 -33.03 37.35 18.60
CA ALA A 552 -31.80 37.00 19.30
C ALA A 552 -31.73 35.47 19.47
N GLY A 553 -30.59 34.84 19.14
CA GLY A 553 -30.34 33.43 19.47
C GLY A 553 -28.97 32.87 19.07
N ASN A 554 -28.77 31.60 19.46
CA ASN A 554 -27.57 31.01 20.08
C ASN A 554 -26.55 30.31 19.15
N SER A 555 -26.69 30.35 17.82
CA SER A 555 -25.59 29.95 16.92
C SER A 555 -25.72 30.59 15.54
N VAL A 556 -24.61 31.02 14.93
CA VAL A 556 -24.57 31.74 13.65
C VAL A 556 -23.69 31.03 12.64
N SER A 557 -24.11 31.00 11.37
CA SER A 557 -23.31 30.56 10.24
C SER A 557 -23.17 31.67 9.20
N ALA A 558 -21.96 31.86 8.67
CA ALA A 558 -21.68 32.82 7.62
C ALA A 558 -20.71 32.26 6.58
N THR A 559 -20.92 32.61 5.31
CA THR A 559 -20.03 32.21 4.21
C THR A 559 -19.55 33.43 3.41
N ILE A 560 -18.24 33.62 3.31
CA ILE A 560 -17.58 34.65 2.49
C ILE A 560 -17.10 34.03 1.18
N THR A 561 -17.47 34.64 0.06
CA THR A 561 -17.12 34.18 -1.30
C THR A 561 -16.23 35.16 -2.07
N SER A 562 -16.09 36.40 -1.60
CA SER A 562 -15.30 37.43 -2.30
C SER A 562 -14.90 38.60 -1.40
N GLY A 563 -14.04 39.49 -1.93
CA GLY A 563 -13.65 40.75 -1.30
C GLY A 563 -12.34 40.68 -0.52
N SER A 564 -11.83 41.84 -0.13
CA SER A 564 -10.57 41.95 0.62
C SER A 564 -10.74 42.88 1.80
N ALA A 565 -10.36 42.41 2.98
CA ALA A 565 -10.48 43.12 4.24
C ALA A 565 -9.09 43.23 4.92
N SER A 566 -8.92 44.21 5.80
CA SER A 566 -7.75 44.26 6.68
C SER A 566 -7.81 43.15 7.72
N TYR A 567 -8.99 42.95 8.30
CA TYR A 567 -9.25 41.93 9.31
C TYR A 567 -10.56 41.22 9.00
N ILE A 568 -10.59 39.90 9.15
CA ILE A 568 -11.82 39.11 9.03
C ILE A 568 -12.03 38.33 10.32
N PHE A 569 -13.18 38.54 10.95
CA PHE A 569 -13.57 37.84 12.17
C PHE A 569 -14.83 37.03 11.93
N ALA A 570 -14.89 35.79 12.41
CA ALA A 570 -16.18 35.11 12.54
C ALA A 570 -17.04 35.88 13.55
N ASN A 571 -16.48 36.21 14.72
CA ASN A 571 -17.10 37.11 15.70
C ASN A 571 -16.13 38.18 16.24
N LYS A 572 -16.66 39.40 16.46
CA LYS A 572 -16.06 40.46 17.29
C LYS A 572 -17.05 40.99 18.32
N GLY A 573 -16.63 41.11 19.57
CA GLY A 573 -17.44 41.61 20.69
C GLY A 573 -18.13 40.50 21.49
N ASN A 574 -18.85 40.88 22.55
CA ASN A 574 -19.55 39.93 23.40
C ASN A 574 -20.68 39.22 22.64
N TYR A 575 -20.71 37.89 22.71
CA TYR A 575 -21.77 37.08 22.10
C TYR A 575 -21.99 35.80 22.90
N THR A 576 -23.23 35.32 22.95
CA THR A 576 -23.60 34.03 23.56
C THR A 576 -24.09 33.11 22.45
N GLY A 577 -23.40 31.99 22.24
CA GLY A 577 -23.68 31.06 21.17
C GLY A 577 -22.48 30.67 20.31
N ASP A 578 -22.65 29.64 19.48
CA ASP A 578 -21.59 29.15 18.58
C ASP A 578 -21.52 29.96 17.28
N VAL A 579 -20.32 30.16 16.74
CA VAL A 579 -20.12 30.94 15.50
C VAL A 579 -19.33 30.13 14.48
N TRP A 580 -19.89 30.01 13.28
CA TRP A 580 -19.34 29.22 12.18
C TRP A 580 -19.08 30.11 10.96
N LEU A 581 -17.83 30.15 10.49
CA LEU A 581 -17.42 30.92 9.31
C LEU A 581 -16.76 30.02 8.27
N THR A 582 -17.25 30.10 7.05
CA THR A 582 -16.65 29.47 5.86
C THR A 582 -16.09 30.54 4.91
N ILE A 583 -14.84 30.36 4.49
CA ILE A 583 -14.23 31.11 3.38
C ILE A 583 -14.11 30.14 2.19
N SER A 584 -14.90 30.36 1.13
CA SER A 584 -14.96 29.43 -0.02
C SER A 584 -14.52 30.04 -1.37
N GLY A 585 -14.26 31.34 -1.39
CA GLY A 585 -13.82 32.10 -2.58
C GLY A 585 -12.77 33.16 -2.27
N GLU A 586 -12.72 34.25 -3.03
CA GLU A 586 -11.63 35.24 -2.96
C GLU A 586 -11.62 36.13 -1.70
N GLY A 587 -12.20 35.70 -0.59
CA GLY A 587 -12.19 36.41 0.69
C GLY A 587 -10.81 36.42 1.33
N GLU A 588 -10.10 37.54 1.23
CA GLU A 588 -8.73 37.69 1.75
C GLU A 588 -8.64 38.69 2.92
N ALA A 589 -7.91 38.33 3.98
CA ALA A 589 -7.52 39.23 5.06
C ALA A 589 -6.03 39.59 4.95
N SER A 590 -5.71 40.87 4.85
CA SER A 590 -4.32 41.32 4.72
C SER A 590 -3.55 41.40 6.04
N SER A 591 -4.23 41.47 7.20
CA SER A 591 -3.59 41.50 8.52
C SER A 591 -3.76 40.20 9.29
N TRP A 592 -4.99 39.76 9.58
CA TRP A 592 -5.26 38.42 10.11
C TRP A 592 -6.74 38.02 10.01
N TYR A 593 -6.96 36.71 10.10
CA TYR A 593 -8.26 36.11 10.36
C TYR A 593 -8.38 35.77 11.84
N GLY A 594 -9.59 35.87 12.41
CA GLY A 594 -9.88 35.42 13.76
C GLY A 594 -11.21 34.68 13.84
N ALA A 595 -11.26 33.47 14.38
CA ALA A 595 -12.54 32.83 14.67
C ALA A 595 -13.30 33.65 15.74
N HIS A 596 -12.59 34.21 16.73
CA HIS A 596 -13.09 35.26 17.61
C HIS A 596 -12.03 36.33 17.86
N GLY A 597 -12.37 37.62 17.82
CA GLY A 597 -11.38 38.63 18.14
C GLY A 597 -11.69 40.07 17.79
N ALA A 598 -10.64 40.90 17.81
CA ALA A 598 -10.67 42.29 17.36
C ALA A 598 -9.38 42.71 16.66
N GLU A 599 -9.38 43.93 16.09
CA GLU A 599 -8.18 44.52 15.50
C GLU A 599 -7.10 44.80 16.55
N TYR A 600 -5.91 45.15 16.09
CA TYR A 600 -4.78 45.49 16.97
C TYR A 600 -5.16 46.58 17.99
N GLY A 601 -4.83 46.35 19.25
CA GLY A 601 -5.03 47.32 20.34
C GLY A 601 -6.48 47.48 20.81
N GLN A 602 -7.42 46.68 20.31
CA GLN A 602 -8.80 46.63 20.81
C GLN A 602 -9.06 45.33 21.58
N ASN A 603 -10.07 45.33 22.47
CA ASN A 603 -10.53 44.11 23.11
C ASN A 603 -11.77 43.57 22.38
N GLY A 604 -11.67 42.35 21.86
CA GLY A 604 -12.72 41.61 21.16
C GLY A 604 -13.83 41.03 22.05
N GLY A 605 -13.80 41.25 23.36
CA GLY A 605 -14.83 40.80 24.29
C GLY A 605 -14.84 39.29 24.50
N THR A 606 -15.95 38.78 25.05
CA THR A 606 -16.13 37.36 25.41
C THR A 606 -17.12 36.67 24.48
N LEU A 607 -16.71 35.56 23.88
CA LEU A 607 -17.60 34.62 23.21
C LEU A 607 -18.00 33.51 24.19
N ASP A 608 -19.24 33.53 24.66
CA ASP A 608 -19.83 32.47 25.49
C ASP A 608 -20.42 31.36 24.60
N GLY A 609 -19.52 30.63 23.93
CA GLY A 609 -19.81 29.59 22.94
C GLY A 609 -18.53 29.14 22.24
N SER A 610 -18.67 28.35 21.17
CA SER A 610 -17.56 27.81 20.37
C SER A 610 -17.37 28.58 19.05
N ALA A 611 -16.14 28.62 18.53
CA ALA A 611 -15.79 29.32 17.29
C ALA A 611 -15.25 28.34 16.24
N TYR A 612 -15.80 28.37 15.03
CA TYR A 612 -15.42 27.51 13.91
C TYR A 612 -15.07 28.36 12.70
N LEU A 613 -13.92 28.10 12.10
CA LEU A 613 -13.46 28.77 10.89
C LEU A 613 -12.88 27.74 9.91
N ARG A 614 -13.43 27.67 8.69
CA ARG A 614 -12.86 26.86 7.61
C ARG A 614 -12.54 27.64 6.36
N PHE A 615 -11.54 27.15 5.65
CA PHE A 615 -11.16 27.55 4.30
C PHE A 615 -11.38 26.38 3.35
N THR A 616 -12.16 26.56 2.28
CA THR A 616 -12.50 25.50 1.33
C THR A 616 -12.37 25.95 -0.12
N GLY A 617 -12.29 24.99 -1.03
CA GLY A 617 -12.42 25.22 -2.48
C GLY A 617 -11.42 26.23 -3.02
N SER A 618 -11.92 27.39 -3.46
CA SER A 618 -11.15 28.44 -4.14
C SER A 618 -10.63 29.56 -3.23
N ALA A 619 -10.63 29.35 -1.90
CA ALA A 619 -10.07 30.32 -0.97
C ALA A 619 -8.63 30.70 -1.35
N LYS A 620 -8.34 32.00 -1.44
CA LYS A 620 -7.00 32.50 -1.82
C LYS A 620 -5.97 32.44 -0.69
N GLY A 621 -6.40 32.12 0.52
CA GLY A 621 -5.59 32.33 1.73
C GLY A 621 -5.46 33.82 2.03
N GLY A 622 -4.47 34.19 2.85
CA GLY A 622 -4.24 35.57 3.28
C GLY A 622 -3.14 35.62 4.33
N SER A 623 -3.30 36.45 5.36
CA SER A 623 -2.36 36.51 6.49
C SER A 623 -2.59 35.42 7.54
N THR A 624 -2.02 35.59 8.74
CA THR A 624 -2.13 34.66 9.87
C THR A 624 -3.59 34.40 10.27
N VAL A 625 -3.89 33.15 10.61
CA VAL A 625 -5.18 32.73 11.14
C VAL A 625 -5.09 32.49 12.63
N PHE A 626 -5.98 33.11 13.39
CA PHE A 626 -6.12 32.90 14.82
C PHE A 626 -7.43 32.21 15.17
N GLY A 627 -7.37 31.30 16.13
CA GLY A 627 -8.56 30.82 16.81
C GLY A 627 -9.22 31.94 17.62
N ALA A 628 -8.46 32.53 18.55
CA ALA A 628 -8.84 33.73 19.28
C ALA A 628 -7.75 34.81 19.20
N VAL A 629 -8.11 36.07 18.96
CA VAL A 629 -7.12 37.18 18.83
C VAL A 629 -7.59 38.46 19.51
N ASN A 630 -6.77 38.99 20.41
CA ASN A 630 -7.03 40.23 21.16
C ASN A 630 -8.42 40.27 21.83
N SER A 631 -8.86 39.15 22.41
CA SER A 631 -10.17 39.01 23.04
C SER A 631 -10.03 38.65 24.51
N THR A 632 -11.08 38.85 25.30
CA THR A 632 -11.09 38.43 26.70
C THR A 632 -11.05 36.90 26.76
N ARG A 633 -12.02 36.23 26.12
CA ARG A 633 -12.18 34.78 26.22
C ARG A 633 -13.09 34.19 25.14
N VAL A 634 -12.81 32.96 24.71
CA VAL A 634 -13.78 32.03 24.13
C VAL A 634 -14.12 30.99 25.19
N ALA A 635 -15.39 30.82 25.56
CA ALA A 635 -15.78 29.90 26.64
C ALA A 635 -15.77 28.43 26.20
N GLY A 636 -16.17 28.16 24.95
CA GLY A 636 -16.23 26.83 24.34
C GLY A 636 -14.98 26.47 23.52
N ASN A 637 -15.18 25.64 22.50
CA ASN A 637 -14.11 25.11 21.65
C ASN A 637 -13.75 26.07 20.52
N VAL A 638 -12.55 25.89 19.95
CA VAL A 638 -12.10 26.57 18.75
C VAL A 638 -11.69 25.53 17.71
N TYR A 639 -12.23 25.64 16.51
CA TYR A 639 -11.91 24.77 15.38
C TYR A 639 -11.46 25.56 14.16
N LEU A 640 -10.31 25.19 13.61
CA LEU A 640 -9.72 25.76 12.41
C LEU A 640 -9.50 24.66 11.37
N GLU A 641 -10.13 24.77 10.20
CA GLU A 641 -9.96 23.81 9.10
C GLU A 641 -9.44 24.45 7.82
N PHE A 642 -8.44 23.80 7.21
CA PHE A 642 -7.79 24.24 6.00
C PHE A 642 -7.90 23.17 4.94
N SER A 643 -8.86 23.35 4.03
CA SER A 643 -9.22 22.42 2.95
C SER A 643 -9.24 23.16 1.59
N ALA A 644 -8.34 24.13 1.42
CA ALA A 644 -8.20 24.95 0.20
C ALA A 644 -6.79 24.81 -0.38
N GLU A 645 -6.65 23.98 -1.42
CA GLU A 645 -5.35 23.56 -1.96
C GLU A 645 -4.49 24.73 -2.46
N LYS A 646 -5.12 25.74 -3.06
CA LYS A 646 -4.44 26.91 -3.63
C LYS A 646 -4.26 28.06 -2.65
N ALA A 647 -4.75 27.92 -1.41
CA ALA A 647 -4.64 28.98 -0.41
C ALA A 647 -3.20 29.11 0.08
N PHE A 648 -2.73 30.35 0.21
CA PHE A 648 -1.46 30.66 0.84
C PHE A 648 -1.68 31.45 2.14
N PHE A 649 -1.17 30.94 3.26
CA PHE A 649 -1.28 31.55 4.58
C PHE A 649 0.06 32.17 4.98
N GLY A 650 0.07 33.50 5.00
CA GLY A 650 1.19 34.38 5.30
C GLY A 650 1.52 34.47 6.79
N THR A 651 2.18 35.56 7.17
CA THR A 651 2.45 35.90 8.56
C THR A 651 2.24 37.39 8.82
N PHE A 652 1.87 37.75 10.06
CA PHE A 652 1.67 39.14 10.48
C PHE A 652 2.89 39.79 11.18
N THR A 653 4.02 39.08 11.37
CA THR A 653 5.28 39.60 12.00
C THR A 653 6.54 38.91 11.46
N THR A 654 7.75 39.48 11.65
CA THR A 654 9.01 38.94 11.09
C THR A 654 9.93 38.22 12.10
N THR A 655 9.57 38.14 13.38
CA THR A 655 10.31 37.34 14.39
C THR A 655 9.34 36.44 15.16
N ASN A 656 9.57 35.12 15.12
CA ASN A 656 8.66 34.07 15.64
C ASN A 656 7.26 34.08 14.98
N ALA A 657 7.22 34.42 13.69
CA ALA A 657 6.03 34.46 12.87
C ALA A 657 5.25 33.12 12.91
N SER A 658 3.91 33.17 12.79
CA SER A 658 3.08 31.97 12.68
C SER A 658 2.06 32.16 11.57
N SER A 659 1.80 31.12 10.79
CA SER A 659 0.72 31.14 9.81
C SER A 659 -0.62 30.81 10.46
N VAL A 660 -0.60 29.99 11.51
CA VAL A 660 -1.80 29.67 12.31
C VAL A 660 -1.44 29.65 13.79
N ALA A 661 -2.28 30.22 14.64
CA ALA A 661 -2.16 30.09 16.09
C ALA A 661 -3.53 29.87 16.75
N GLY A 662 -3.62 28.97 17.72
CA GLY A 662 -4.84 28.77 18.49
C GLY A 662 -5.30 30.04 19.20
N SER A 663 -4.38 30.74 19.88
CA SER A 663 -4.68 31.99 20.56
C SER A 663 -3.58 33.04 20.43
N TYR A 664 -3.98 34.30 20.35
CA TYR A 664 -3.14 35.48 20.55
C TYR A 664 -3.78 36.38 21.62
N GLY A 665 -3.18 36.42 22.82
CA GLY A 665 -3.59 37.30 23.91
C GLY A 665 -4.98 37.02 24.49
N SER A 666 -5.54 35.82 24.28
CA SER A 666 -6.93 35.48 24.64
C SER A 666 -7.00 34.15 25.42
N ASP A 667 -7.95 34.04 26.36
CA ASP A 667 -8.26 32.77 27.01
C ASP A 667 -9.21 31.89 26.16
N ILE A 668 -9.04 30.57 26.20
CA ILE A 668 -9.95 29.60 25.58
C ILE A 668 -10.37 28.59 26.66
N GLY A 669 -11.67 28.44 26.90
CA GLY A 669 -12.18 27.54 27.93
C GLY A 669 -12.24 26.07 27.51
N GLY A 670 -12.49 25.80 26.22
CA GLY A 670 -12.58 24.46 25.64
C GLY A 670 -11.33 24.02 24.88
N ASN A 671 -11.52 23.10 23.95
CA ASN A 671 -10.47 22.53 23.12
C ASN A 671 -10.07 23.46 21.96
N VAL A 672 -8.86 23.27 21.43
CA VAL A 672 -8.43 23.86 20.17
C VAL A 672 -8.06 22.76 19.20
N ASP A 673 -8.75 22.72 18.06
CA ASP A 673 -8.57 21.72 17.03
C ASP A 673 -8.19 22.42 15.71
N ILE A 674 -7.01 22.08 15.17
CA ILE A 674 -6.49 22.62 13.91
C ILE A 674 -6.34 21.48 12.93
N VAL A 675 -6.99 21.55 11.78
CA VAL A 675 -6.97 20.49 10.76
C VAL A 675 -6.48 21.03 9.43
N ILE A 676 -5.37 20.51 8.94
CA ILE A 676 -4.75 20.87 7.67
C ILE A 676 -4.93 19.72 6.69
N ASN A 677 -5.89 19.84 5.79
CA ASN A 677 -6.11 18.91 4.69
C ASN A 677 -5.35 19.34 3.43
N SER A 678 -5.22 20.66 3.21
CA SER A 678 -4.46 21.22 2.08
C SER A 678 -4.12 22.71 2.29
N GLY A 679 -3.38 23.31 1.36
CA GLY A 679 -2.93 24.70 1.41
C GLY A 679 -1.44 24.85 1.72
N THR A 680 -0.91 26.07 1.58
CA THR A 680 0.49 26.41 1.83
C THR A 680 0.61 27.39 2.98
N PHE A 681 1.44 27.05 3.98
CA PHE A 681 1.67 27.86 5.17
C PHE A 681 3.11 28.36 5.15
N SER A 682 3.29 29.67 5.12
CA SER A 682 4.60 30.31 4.98
C SER A 682 5.50 30.20 6.22
N SER A 683 4.93 29.79 7.36
CA SER A 683 5.62 29.67 8.63
C SER A 683 5.01 28.55 9.50
N GLN A 684 5.41 28.51 10.77
CA GLN A 684 4.97 27.50 11.73
C GLN A 684 3.45 27.53 11.97
N VAL A 685 2.92 26.38 12.38
CA VAL A 685 1.53 26.18 12.82
C VAL A 685 1.58 25.81 14.29
N MET A 686 0.84 26.53 15.12
CA MET A 686 0.79 26.27 16.56
C MET A 686 -0.65 26.16 17.07
N GLY A 687 -0.95 25.06 17.75
CA GLY A 687 -2.25 24.88 18.41
C GLY A 687 -2.42 25.76 19.65
N GLY A 688 -1.33 26.14 20.31
CA GLY A 688 -1.36 26.84 21.58
C GLY A 688 -1.37 28.37 21.49
N ILE A 689 -0.89 29.00 22.57
CA ILE A 689 -0.92 30.46 22.77
C ILE A 689 0.36 31.08 22.20
N PHE A 690 0.19 32.03 21.28
CA PHE A 690 1.28 32.79 20.66
C PHE A 690 1.79 33.91 21.57
N SER A 691 0.91 34.60 22.29
CA SER A 691 1.23 35.76 23.15
C SER A 691 0.33 35.84 24.38
N GLY A 692 0.88 36.29 25.52
CA GLY A 692 0.22 36.36 26.83
C GLY A 692 0.65 35.24 27.78
N ASN A 693 1.53 35.54 28.75
CA ASN A 693 2.02 34.56 29.74
C ASN A 693 0.94 34.14 30.75
N ASP A 694 -0.03 35.01 30.99
CA ASP A 694 -1.13 34.82 31.95
C ASP A 694 -2.38 34.18 31.32
N LYS A 695 -2.31 33.81 30.03
CA LYS A 695 -3.42 33.25 29.27
C LYS A 695 -3.44 31.73 29.33
N THR A 696 -4.64 31.18 29.19
CA THR A 696 -4.93 29.76 29.38
C THR A 696 -5.77 29.15 28.26
N ILE A 697 -5.49 27.89 27.93
CA ILE A 697 -6.41 27.00 27.20
C ILE A 697 -6.86 25.92 28.19
N GLY A 698 -8.15 25.91 28.55
CA GLY A 698 -8.72 25.00 29.55
C GLY A 698 -8.88 23.56 29.04
N GLY A 699 -9.10 23.37 27.74
CA GLY A 699 -9.23 22.06 27.10
C GLY A 699 -7.94 21.52 26.49
N GLY A 700 -8.07 20.44 25.71
CA GLY A 700 -6.97 19.85 24.94
C GLY A 700 -6.70 20.59 23.64
N VAL A 701 -5.49 20.42 23.09
CA VAL A 701 -5.09 21.00 21.81
C VAL A 701 -4.66 19.92 20.85
N HIS A 702 -5.25 19.89 19.66
CA HIS A 702 -4.95 18.90 18.64
C HIS A 702 -4.65 19.57 17.31
N VAL A 703 -3.53 19.20 16.69
CA VAL A 703 -3.12 19.67 15.37
C VAL A 703 -2.99 18.46 14.45
N TYR A 704 -3.79 18.43 13.40
CA TYR A 704 -3.82 17.36 12.41
C TYR A 704 -3.29 17.87 11.08
N VAL A 705 -2.28 17.19 10.53
CA VAL A 705 -1.70 17.47 9.21
C VAL A 705 -1.94 16.26 8.32
N ASN A 706 -2.96 16.37 7.50
CA ASN A 706 -3.38 15.35 6.54
C ASN A 706 -2.83 15.63 5.13
N GLY A 707 -2.49 16.89 4.84
CA GLY A 707 -1.91 17.32 3.56
C GLY A 707 -1.35 18.75 3.61
N GLY A 708 -1.11 19.35 2.44
CA GLY A 708 -0.57 20.71 2.33
C GLY A 708 0.93 20.83 2.62
N SER A 709 1.45 22.07 2.65
CA SER A 709 2.87 22.36 2.90
C SER A 709 3.04 23.40 4.02
N VAL A 710 3.90 23.09 5.01
CA VAL A 710 4.20 23.97 6.15
C VAL A 710 5.69 24.36 6.13
N ASN A 711 5.96 25.64 5.87
CA ASN A 711 7.29 26.22 5.87
C ASN A 711 7.75 26.64 7.30
N GLY A 712 7.61 25.72 8.26
CA GLY A 712 8.05 25.90 9.64
C GLY A 712 7.71 24.70 10.50
N ASP A 713 7.73 24.90 11.83
CA ASP A 713 7.40 23.85 12.78
C ASP A 713 5.88 23.62 12.88
N VAL A 714 5.47 22.40 13.23
CA VAL A 714 4.10 22.08 13.62
C VAL A 714 4.11 21.73 15.10
N MET A 715 3.28 22.40 15.90
CA MET A 715 3.33 22.25 17.35
C MET A 715 1.94 22.21 17.99
N GLY A 716 1.72 21.24 18.88
CA GLY A 716 0.50 21.16 19.69
C GLY A 716 0.42 22.26 20.76
N GLY A 717 1.57 22.79 21.20
CA GLY A 717 1.64 23.91 22.14
C GLY A 717 1.81 25.27 21.47
N GLY A 718 2.25 26.26 22.25
CA GLY A 718 2.49 27.64 21.78
C GLY A 718 3.87 28.17 22.16
N LEU A 719 4.01 29.50 22.13
CA LEU A 719 5.22 30.19 22.58
C LEU A 719 5.17 30.53 24.08
N THR A 720 3.98 30.54 24.67
CA THR A 720 3.70 31.04 26.02
C THR A 720 2.41 30.43 26.57
N GLY A 721 2.04 30.80 27.80
CA GLY A 721 0.75 30.51 28.42
C GLY A 721 0.65 29.09 28.94
N THR A 722 -0.50 28.75 29.53
CA THR A 722 -0.75 27.42 30.10
C THR A 722 -1.84 26.70 29.32
N ILE A 723 -1.64 25.41 29.06
CA ILE A 723 -2.65 24.51 28.51
C ILE A 723 -2.97 23.49 29.60
N ASP A 724 -4.20 23.54 30.12
CA ASP A 724 -4.65 22.68 31.20
C ASP A 724 -4.96 21.25 30.70
N GLY A 725 -5.36 21.12 29.43
CA GLY A 725 -5.51 19.84 28.74
C GLY A 725 -4.19 19.24 28.26
N GLY A 726 -4.30 18.11 27.57
CA GLY A 726 -3.19 17.51 26.84
C GLY A 726 -3.03 18.10 25.44
N THR A 727 -1.87 17.90 24.82
CA THR A 727 -1.59 18.35 23.45
C THR A 727 -1.23 17.20 22.52
N ASN A 728 -1.64 17.31 21.26
CA ASN A 728 -1.35 16.32 20.24
C ASN A 728 -1.00 16.98 18.91
N ALA A 729 0.03 16.46 18.24
CA ALA A 729 0.27 16.71 16.82
C ALA A 729 0.22 15.38 16.07
N THR A 730 -0.65 15.27 15.07
CA THR A 730 -0.79 14.06 14.24
C THR A 730 -0.49 14.40 12.79
N VAL A 731 0.42 13.65 12.17
CA VAL A 731 0.83 13.81 10.77
C VAL A 731 0.53 12.52 10.02
N THR A 732 -0.42 12.60 9.11
CA THR A 732 -0.81 11.48 8.23
C THR A 732 -0.39 11.73 6.78
N GLY A 733 -0.06 12.99 6.42
CA GLY A 733 0.40 13.40 5.11
C GLY A 733 1.02 14.81 5.12
N GLY A 734 1.21 15.40 3.94
CA GLY A 734 1.74 16.75 3.77
C GLY A 734 3.26 16.88 3.83
N ASP A 735 3.75 18.10 3.64
CA ASP A 735 5.18 18.44 3.59
C ASP A 735 5.55 19.51 4.62
N ILE A 736 6.27 19.13 5.68
CA ILE A 736 6.68 19.97 6.80
C ILE A 736 8.18 20.22 6.71
N SER A 737 8.58 21.47 6.52
CA SER A 737 10.01 21.85 6.47
C SER A 737 10.69 21.91 7.85
N GLY A 738 9.91 22.13 8.92
CA GLY A 738 10.41 22.23 10.29
C GLY A 738 10.23 20.94 11.09
N SER A 739 10.35 21.07 12.40
CA SER A 739 10.16 19.99 13.37
C SER A 739 8.70 19.87 13.81
N VAL A 740 8.34 18.70 14.31
CA VAL A 740 7.02 18.44 14.90
C VAL A 740 7.18 18.32 16.41
N TYR A 741 6.39 19.10 17.14
CA TYR A 741 6.39 19.13 18.60
C TYR A 741 5.00 18.74 19.14
N GLY A 742 4.96 17.78 20.07
CA GLY A 742 3.75 17.47 20.82
C GLY A 742 3.37 18.65 21.72
N ALA A 743 4.36 19.29 22.34
CA ALA A 743 4.19 20.52 23.11
C ALA A 743 4.56 21.77 22.29
N GLY A 744 4.92 22.87 22.95
CA GLY A 744 5.26 24.15 22.32
C GLY A 744 6.71 24.60 22.55
N LYS A 745 7.08 25.74 21.97
CA LYS A 745 8.39 26.36 22.21
C LYS A 745 8.48 26.99 23.61
N GLY A 746 7.35 27.32 24.24
CA GLY A 746 7.26 27.79 25.62
C GLY A 746 5.91 27.43 26.26
N GLY A 747 5.61 28.03 27.41
CA GLY A 747 4.38 27.74 28.18
C GLY A 747 4.44 26.44 28.99
N SER A 748 3.35 26.09 29.67
CA SER A 748 3.23 24.83 30.44
C SER A 748 2.06 23.98 29.96
N ILE A 749 2.28 22.68 29.81
CA ILE A 749 1.24 21.68 29.53
C ILE A 749 0.98 20.88 30.81
N MET A 750 -0.26 20.90 31.31
CA MET A 750 -0.57 20.35 32.64
C MET A 750 -0.84 18.85 32.63
N GLN A 751 -1.38 18.30 31.54
CA GLN A 751 -1.54 16.86 31.33
C GLN A 751 -0.35 16.33 30.53
N GLY A 752 -0.57 15.64 29.42
CA GLY A 752 0.49 15.07 28.58
C GLY A 752 0.59 15.69 27.20
N SER A 753 1.63 15.32 26.45
CA SER A 753 1.78 15.74 25.05
C SER A 753 2.19 14.56 24.16
N SER A 754 1.69 14.53 22.93
CA SER A 754 1.94 13.39 22.03
C SER A 754 2.16 13.82 20.59
N VAL A 755 2.95 13.03 19.87
CA VAL A 755 3.08 13.12 18.41
C VAL A 755 2.80 11.77 17.78
N ASN A 756 1.93 11.74 16.77
CA ASN A 756 1.66 10.54 15.97
C ASN A 756 2.03 10.81 14.52
N VAL A 757 2.83 9.94 13.91
CA VAL A 757 3.25 10.07 12.52
C VAL A 757 2.95 8.76 11.79
N THR A 758 2.07 8.82 10.80
CA THR A 758 1.70 7.66 9.97
C THR A 758 2.02 7.88 8.48
N GLY A 759 2.32 9.12 8.07
CA GLY A 759 2.69 9.48 6.71
C GLY A 759 3.23 10.91 6.61
N GLY A 760 3.50 11.37 5.38
CA GLY A 760 4.02 12.72 5.10
C GLY A 760 5.55 12.84 5.15
N LEU A 761 6.05 14.01 4.71
CA LEU A 761 7.47 14.36 4.75
C LEU A 761 7.73 15.39 5.86
N ILE A 762 8.57 15.03 6.83
CA ILE A 762 9.01 15.92 7.92
C ILE A 762 10.49 16.16 7.72
N ARG A 763 10.90 17.41 7.51
CA ARG A 763 12.33 17.73 7.34
C ARG A 763 13.05 18.08 8.64
N GLY A 764 12.33 18.36 9.71
CA GLY A 764 12.91 18.54 11.03
C GLY A 764 12.96 17.27 11.87
N ASN A 765 12.97 17.46 13.18
CA ASN A 765 12.95 16.40 14.18
C ASN A 765 11.52 16.21 14.72
N VAL A 766 11.30 15.11 15.44
CA VAL A 766 10.02 14.83 16.11
C VAL A 766 10.23 14.76 17.61
N TYR A 767 9.54 15.62 18.36
CA TYR A 767 9.65 15.72 19.81
C TYR A 767 8.27 15.59 20.44
N ALA A 768 8.09 14.69 21.40
CA ALA A 768 6.84 14.67 22.16
C ALA A 768 6.74 15.88 23.12
N GLY A 769 7.86 16.35 23.65
CA GLY A 769 7.96 17.54 24.50
C GLY A 769 8.24 18.84 23.74
N GLY A 770 8.56 19.90 24.48
CA GLY A 770 8.76 21.26 23.94
C GLY A 770 10.21 21.75 23.94
N THR A 771 10.45 22.97 23.48
CA THR A 771 11.80 23.57 23.46
C THR A 771 12.21 24.17 24.80
N SER A 772 11.31 24.85 25.50
CA SER A 772 11.61 25.45 26.83
C SER A 772 10.48 25.31 27.85
N GLY A 773 9.25 25.02 27.40
CA GLY A 773 8.08 24.80 28.25
C GLY A 773 8.10 23.46 28.99
N ALA A 774 7.39 23.39 30.13
CA ALA A 774 7.28 22.17 30.93
C ALA A 774 6.03 21.38 30.56
N VAL A 775 6.15 20.07 30.37
CA VAL A 775 5.02 19.13 30.32
C VAL A 775 4.97 18.39 31.65
N ARG A 776 3.87 18.53 32.41
CA ARG A 776 3.81 17.92 33.75
C ARG A 776 3.50 16.43 33.74
N GLY A 777 2.69 15.97 32.79
CA GLY A 777 2.32 14.58 32.61
C GLY A 777 3.23 13.85 31.61
N ASN A 778 2.71 12.77 31.04
CA ASN A 778 3.47 11.87 30.17
C ASN A 778 3.57 12.39 28.74
N THR A 779 4.63 11.98 28.06
CA THR A 779 4.87 12.32 26.66
C THR A 779 5.04 11.08 25.79
N SER A 780 4.57 11.14 24.54
CA SER A 780 4.76 10.03 23.61
C SER A 780 5.01 10.46 22.16
N VAL A 781 5.88 9.73 21.46
CA VAL A 781 5.95 9.74 20.00
C VAL A 781 5.58 8.35 19.50
N THR A 782 4.64 8.26 18.56
CA THR A 782 4.37 7.03 17.81
C THR A 782 4.65 7.28 16.33
N VAL A 783 5.52 6.47 15.72
CA VAL A 783 5.74 6.46 14.27
C VAL A 783 5.33 5.09 13.74
N THR A 784 4.39 5.07 12.80
CA THR A 784 3.77 3.84 12.28
C THR A 784 4.04 3.67 10.80
N GLY A 785 4.37 2.44 10.38
CA GLY A 785 4.40 2.06 8.97
C GLY A 785 5.62 2.54 8.19
N ASN A 786 5.52 2.40 6.87
CA ASN A 786 6.58 2.76 5.91
C ASN A 786 6.45 4.16 5.29
N SER A 787 5.28 4.79 5.39
CA SER A 787 4.91 5.96 4.61
C SER A 787 5.43 7.30 5.14
N ALA A 788 5.87 7.37 6.40
CA ALA A 788 6.44 8.58 6.99
C ALA A 788 7.93 8.73 6.62
N VAL A 789 8.32 9.91 6.15
CA VAL A 789 9.72 10.24 5.78
C VAL A 789 10.25 11.36 6.67
N LEU A 790 11.38 11.12 7.37
CA LEU A 790 11.98 12.08 8.32
C LEU A 790 13.38 12.56 7.88
N HIS A 791 13.50 13.63 7.10
CA HIS A 791 14.79 14.06 6.48
C HIS A 791 15.25 15.47 6.84
N ASN A 792 16.30 15.61 7.65
CA ASN A 792 16.99 16.89 7.87
C ASN A 792 18.12 17.13 6.87
N GLY A 793 17.75 17.58 5.66
CA GLY A 793 18.71 17.84 4.59
C GLY A 793 19.36 16.55 4.09
N SER A 794 20.68 16.41 4.27
CA SER A 794 21.43 15.18 3.93
C SER A 794 21.51 14.17 5.09
N SER A 795 20.90 14.47 6.24
CA SER A 795 20.87 13.62 7.44
C SER A 795 19.42 13.26 7.80
N TRP A 796 19.25 12.20 8.59
CA TRP A 796 17.93 11.80 9.08
C TRP A 796 17.50 12.65 10.28
N GLY A 797 16.19 12.92 10.38
CA GLY A 797 15.60 13.61 11.53
C GLY A 797 15.72 12.74 12.80
N SER A 798 15.85 13.38 13.96
CA SER A 798 15.88 12.72 15.26
C SER A 798 14.47 12.59 15.86
N ILE A 799 14.24 11.53 16.65
CA ILE A 799 13.00 11.31 17.38
C ILE A 799 13.31 11.36 18.87
N SER A 800 12.53 12.10 19.65
CA SER A 800 12.64 12.09 21.10
C SER A 800 11.29 11.99 21.79
N GLY A 801 11.22 11.09 22.78
CA GLY A 801 10.11 11.03 23.72
C GLY A 801 10.08 12.24 24.66
N GLY A 802 11.18 12.99 24.76
CA GLY A 802 11.25 14.27 25.48
C GLY A 802 11.08 15.48 24.57
N GLY A 803 11.45 16.66 25.08
CA GLY A 803 11.55 17.89 24.29
C GLY A 803 12.97 18.16 23.79
N SER A 804 13.14 19.13 22.90
CA SER A 804 14.48 19.60 22.49
C SER A 804 15.19 20.43 23.57
N GLY A 805 14.51 20.74 24.68
CA GLY A 805 15.07 21.43 25.84
C GLY A 805 14.09 21.58 27.01
N GLY A 806 12.77 21.52 26.76
CA GLY A 806 11.74 21.58 27.79
C GLY A 806 11.75 20.37 28.73
N THR A 807 11.28 20.55 29.95
CA THR A 807 11.23 19.49 30.97
C THR A 807 9.96 18.67 30.86
N VAL A 808 10.06 17.36 31.06
CA VAL A 808 8.92 16.44 31.19
C VAL A 808 8.89 15.89 32.63
N GLY A 809 7.82 16.20 33.35
CA GLY A 809 7.58 15.74 34.72
C GLY A 809 7.13 14.28 34.82
N GLY A 810 6.46 13.77 33.79
CA GLY A 810 6.01 12.39 33.69
C GLY A 810 7.00 11.46 33.01
N ASN A 811 6.47 10.35 32.48
CA ASN A 811 7.21 9.37 31.68
C ASN A 811 7.25 9.79 30.20
N SER A 812 8.25 9.32 29.45
CA SER A 812 8.31 9.44 27.99
C SER A 812 8.26 8.07 27.31
N GLU A 813 7.55 7.98 26.19
CA GLU A 813 7.51 6.81 25.31
C GLU A 813 7.89 7.20 23.87
N VAL A 814 8.75 6.41 23.24
CA VAL A 814 8.92 6.41 21.78
C VAL A 814 8.48 5.04 21.29
N ARG A 815 7.48 4.98 20.42
CA ARG A 815 6.95 3.76 19.82
C ARG A 815 7.20 3.77 18.32
N ILE A 816 7.90 2.74 17.84
CA ILE A 816 8.05 2.44 16.42
C ILE A 816 7.18 1.24 16.13
N LYS A 817 6.21 1.42 15.23
CA LYS A 817 5.13 0.46 15.00
C LYS A 817 5.03 0.03 13.53
N ASP A 818 4.73 -1.25 13.30
CA ASP A 818 4.37 -1.82 11.99
C ASP A 818 5.45 -1.56 10.90
N LEU A 819 6.72 -1.83 11.23
CA LEU A 819 7.87 -1.57 10.34
C LEU A 819 8.39 -2.88 9.73
N ALA A 820 8.31 -3.05 8.41
CA ALA A 820 8.71 -4.29 7.72
C ALA A 820 9.71 -4.05 6.57
N SER A 821 10.62 -5.01 6.34
CA SER A 821 11.57 -4.99 5.22
C SER A 821 10.85 -5.34 3.92
N GLY A 822 10.70 -4.37 2.99
CA GLY A 822 10.03 -4.66 1.72
C GLY A 822 9.65 -3.49 0.81
N THR A 823 10.00 -2.24 1.12
CA THR A 823 9.73 -1.10 0.22
C THR A 823 11.01 -0.28 -0.02
N ALA A 824 11.29 0.03 -1.28
CA ALA A 824 12.58 0.50 -1.77
C ALA A 824 13.13 1.83 -1.18
N ALA A 825 14.46 1.91 -1.20
CA ALA A 825 15.36 3.08 -1.14
C ALA A 825 15.50 3.89 0.18
N TYR A 826 14.49 4.00 1.04
CA TYR A 826 14.59 4.85 2.25
C TYR A 826 13.90 4.30 3.50
N GLY A 827 13.24 3.12 3.42
CA GLY A 827 12.31 2.65 4.46
C GLY A 827 12.90 2.19 5.80
N PHE A 828 14.18 1.84 5.84
CA PHE A 828 14.87 1.39 7.06
C PHE A 828 15.88 2.44 7.56
N ASP A 829 16.62 3.08 6.65
CA ASP A 829 17.53 4.19 6.96
C ASP A 829 16.78 5.41 7.54
N LYS A 830 15.45 5.50 7.39
CA LYS A 830 14.63 6.60 7.92
C LYS A 830 14.73 6.87 9.41
N TYR A 831 15.17 5.88 10.18
CA TYR A 831 15.41 5.99 11.61
C TYR A 831 16.89 6.05 11.97
N ALA A 832 17.79 6.12 11.00
CA ALA A 832 19.24 6.20 11.21
C ALA A 832 19.70 7.52 11.86
N GLY A 833 18.76 8.41 12.19
CA GLY A 833 18.96 9.50 13.13
C GLY A 833 19.09 9.03 14.59
N ALA A 834 19.11 9.98 15.52
CA ALA A 834 19.10 9.68 16.94
C ALA A 834 17.66 9.44 17.42
N ILE A 835 17.44 8.32 18.11
CA ILE A 835 16.20 8.06 18.84
C ILE A 835 16.52 8.12 20.33
N SER A 836 15.86 9.02 21.05
CA SER A 836 16.17 9.31 22.45
C SER A 836 14.93 9.25 23.35
N GLY A 837 15.09 8.71 24.55
CA GLY A 837 14.10 8.83 25.61
C GLY A 837 13.93 10.26 26.15
N GLY A 838 14.90 11.15 25.87
CA GLY A 838 14.96 12.54 26.31
C GLY A 838 15.81 12.75 27.56
N THR A 839 16.66 13.78 27.55
CA THR A 839 17.59 14.08 28.66
C THR A 839 16.93 14.81 29.82
N ASN A 840 15.80 15.49 29.58
CA ASN A 840 15.10 16.33 30.56
C ASN A 840 13.77 15.70 31.01
N VAL A 841 13.73 14.38 31.17
CA VAL A 841 12.56 13.60 31.63
C VAL A 841 12.83 13.07 33.03
N SER A 842 11.94 13.35 33.99
CA SER A 842 12.09 12.87 35.37
C SER A 842 11.55 11.45 35.59
N GLY A 843 10.60 11.01 34.77
CA GLY A 843 10.02 9.66 34.84
C GLY A 843 10.77 8.61 34.02
N ASN A 844 10.12 7.46 33.81
CA ASN A 844 10.61 6.40 32.95
C ASN A 844 10.66 6.86 31.49
N ARG A 845 11.71 6.46 30.80
CA ARG A 845 11.96 6.71 29.39
C ARG A 845 11.94 5.37 28.66
N THR A 846 10.93 5.15 27.82
CA THR A 846 10.63 3.84 27.22
C THR A 846 10.73 3.88 25.71
N LEU A 847 11.47 2.95 25.11
CA LEU A 847 11.37 2.61 23.69
C LEU A 847 10.46 1.39 23.53
N VAL A 848 9.49 1.45 22.61
CA VAL A 848 8.65 0.32 22.24
C VAL A 848 8.85 0.00 20.76
N LEU A 849 9.31 -1.21 20.48
CA LEU A 849 9.33 -1.79 19.14
C LEU A 849 8.12 -2.71 19.01
N ASP A 850 7.17 -2.31 18.18
CA ASP A 850 5.84 -2.91 18.07
C ASP A 850 5.63 -3.42 16.65
N HIS A 851 5.60 -4.74 16.47
CA HIS A 851 5.54 -5.38 15.16
C HIS A 851 6.62 -4.88 14.16
N VAL A 852 7.88 -4.83 14.62
CA VAL A 852 9.03 -4.43 13.78
C VAL A 852 9.74 -5.67 13.24
N THR A 853 9.78 -5.87 11.92
CA THR A 853 10.27 -7.11 11.27
C THR A 853 11.46 -6.88 10.32
N VAL A 854 12.13 -5.74 10.42
CA VAL A 854 13.35 -5.45 9.66
C VAL A 854 14.55 -6.21 10.22
N ASN A 855 15.41 -6.75 9.34
CA ASN A 855 16.56 -7.58 9.74
C ASN A 855 17.52 -6.89 10.73
N SER A 856 17.73 -5.60 10.55
CA SER A 856 18.45 -4.72 11.47
C SER A 856 17.59 -3.46 11.61
N PHE A 857 17.66 -2.79 12.75
CA PHE A 857 17.08 -1.48 12.99
C PHE A 857 18.21 -0.49 13.26
N GLN A 858 18.55 0.30 12.24
CA GLN A 858 19.65 1.25 12.26
C GLN A 858 19.14 2.55 12.85
N ALA A 859 19.43 2.76 14.12
CA ALA A 859 19.17 4.00 14.83
C ALA A 859 20.18 4.16 15.97
N SER A 860 20.63 5.39 16.22
CA SER A 860 21.42 5.69 17.41
C SER A 860 20.49 5.85 18.60
N LEU A 861 20.37 4.82 19.43
CA LEU A 861 19.53 4.83 20.62
C LEU A 861 20.23 5.52 21.79
N SER A 862 19.51 6.30 22.59
CA SER A 862 20.05 6.99 23.78
C SER A 862 18.97 7.32 24.82
N ASP A 863 19.39 7.57 26.06
CA ASP A 863 18.55 8.06 27.16
C ASP A 863 17.32 7.19 27.48
N PHE A 864 17.37 5.88 27.19
CA PHE A 864 16.30 4.98 27.59
C PHE A 864 16.55 4.42 28.99
N THR A 865 15.47 4.15 29.70
CA THR A 865 15.48 3.36 30.95
C THR A 865 14.90 1.96 30.72
N HIS A 866 13.96 1.86 29.77
CA HIS A 866 13.24 0.64 29.43
C HIS A 866 13.17 0.49 27.91
N VAL A 867 13.37 -0.73 27.41
CA VAL A 867 13.08 -1.11 26.02
C VAL A 867 12.07 -2.25 26.05
N SER A 868 11.00 -2.15 25.26
CA SER A 868 9.96 -3.17 25.13
C SER A 868 9.86 -3.62 23.68
N VAL A 869 9.84 -4.94 23.48
CA VAL A 869 9.75 -5.59 22.17
C VAL A 869 8.47 -6.43 22.16
N VAL A 870 7.49 -6.04 21.35
CA VAL A 870 6.11 -6.54 21.44
C VAL A 870 5.55 -6.94 20.07
N ASN A 871 4.41 -7.66 20.09
CA ASN A 871 3.61 -8.00 18.90
C ASN A 871 4.38 -8.69 17.76
N ARG A 872 5.15 -9.73 18.08
CA ARG A 872 5.96 -10.52 17.12
C ARG A 872 7.00 -9.69 16.37
N THR A 873 7.55 -8.68 17.03
CA THR A 873 8.75 -7.98 16.55
C THR A 873 9.88 -8.99 16.36
N ASN A 874 10.61 -8.91 15.25
CA ASN A 874 11.81 -9.67 14.95
C ASN A 874 12.84 -8.76 14.28
N THR A 875 13.83 -8.30 15.05
CA THR A 875 14.83 -7.34 14.55
C THR A 875 16.17 -7.41 15.29
N ALA A 876 17.14 -6.60 14.86
CA ALA A 876 18.42 -6.44 15.53
C ALA A 876 18.71 -4.97 15.88
N LEU A 877 19.32 -4.71 17.04
CA LEU A 877 19.81 -3.38 17.46
C LEU A 877 21.30 -3.42 17.76
N ASP A 878 21.97 -2.30 17.52
CA ASP A 878 23.38 -2.14 17.88
C ASP A 878 23.58 -1.97 19.39
N SER A 879 22.67 -1.24 20.06
CA SER A 879 22.69 -1.04 21.51
C SER A 879 21.30 -0.75 22.06
N LEU A 880 21.14 -0.79 23.39
CA LEU A 880 19.90 -0.43 24.09
C LEU A 880 19.79 1.06 24.45
N GLY A 881 20.76 1.90 24.05
CA GLY A 881 20.77 3.32 24.36
C GLY A 881 20.78 3.66 25.85
N GLY A 882 21.45 2.84 26.67
CA GLY A 882 21.57 3.03 28.12
C GLY A 882 20.42 2.46 28.96
N ALA A 883 19.49 1.70 28.35
CA ALA A 883 18.38 1.10 29.08
C ALA A 883 18.83 0.07 30.13
N LEU A 884 18.22 0.15 31.31
CA LEU A 884 18.47 -0.74 32.44
C LEU A 884 17.57 -1.98 32.39
N THR A 885 16.41 -1.87 31.75
CA THR A 885 15.41 -2.93 31.64
C THR A 885 15.08 -3.23 30.18
N LEU A 886 15.06 -4.51 29.80
CA LEU A 886 14.58 -4.99 28.51
C LEU A 886 13.42 -5.98 28.72
N THR A 887 12.30 -5.76 28.03
CA THR A 887 11.15 -6.67 28.02
C THR A 887 10.92 -7.18 26.60
N ILE A 888 10.81 -8.51 26.44
CA ILE A 888 10.45 -9.14 25.17
C ILE A 888 9.18 -9.96 25.38
N GLU A 889 8.10 -9.54 24.72
CA GLU A 889 6.81 -10.23 24.77
C GLU A 889 6.87 -11.58 24.05
N SER A 890 5.90 -12.43 24.39
CA SER A 890 5.70 -13.74 23.79
C SER A 890 5.77 -13.73 22.26
N GLY A 891 6.57 -14.63 21.70
CA GLY A 891 6.74 -14.81 20.25
C GLY A 891 7.50 -13.69 19.53
N SER A 892 8.14 -12.76 20.25
CA SER A 892 9.02 -11.74 19.67
C SER A 892 10.49 -12.13 19.79
N ALA A 893 11.32 -11.61 18.89
CA ALA A 893 12.75 -11.87 18.81
C ALA A 893 13.57 -10.58 18.69
N LEU A 894 14.69 -10.52 19.41
CA LEU A 894 15.64 -9.42 19.34
C LEU A 894 17.08 -9.95 19.27
N THR A 895 17.88 -9.40 18.37
CA THR A 895 19.33 -9.56 18.37
C THR A 895 20.00 -8.26 18.82
N LEU A 896 20.96 -8.33 19.75
CA LEU A 896 21.70 -7.17 20.24
C LEU A 896 23.20 -7.35 19.97
N ALA A 897 23.82 -6.38 19.30
CA ALA A 897 25.26 -6.39 19.06
C ALA A 897 26.05 -6.22 20.39
N GLY A 898 25.56 -5.37 21.31
CA GLY A 898 26.16 -5.22 22.64
C GLY A 898 25.23 -4.64 23.70
N ALA A 899 25.46 -5.02 24.97
CA ALA A 899 24.77 -4.45 26.13
C ALA A 899 25.76 -4.18 27.29
N SER A 900 25.84 -2.92 27.74
CA SER A 900 26.73 -2.45 28.82
C SER A 900 26.03 -2.28 30.17
N ASP A 901 24.80 -1.77 30.17
CA ASP A 901 24.11 -1.27 31.39
C ASP A 901 22.84 -2.03 31.75
N LEU A 902 22.58 -3.16 31.09
CA LEU A 902 21.39 -3.98 31.34
C LEU A 902 21.44 -4.56 32.76
N THR A 903 20.37 -4.37 33.52
CA THR A 903 20.22 -4.90 34.90
C THR A 903 19.05 -5.85 35.06
N SER A 904 18.00 -5.69 34.24
CA SER A 904 16.78 -6.51 34.27
C SER A 904 16.37 -6.93 32.86
N LEU A 905 16.05 -8.20 32.68
CA LEU A 905 15.55 -8.79 31.45
C LEU A 905 14.27 -9.56 31.74
N VAL A 906 13.18 -9.25 31.03
CA VAL A 906 11.91 -9.97 31.13
C VAL A 906 11.63 -10.66 29.80
N LEU A 907 11.47 -11.99 29.81
CA LEU A 907 11.19 -12.80 28.63
C LEU A 907 9.82 -13.49 28.74
N GLY A 908 8.95 -13.24 27.77
CA GLY A 908 7.70 -13.95 27.57
C GLY A 908 7.88 -15.33 26.92
N GLU A 909 6.79 -16.09 26.82
CA GLU A 909 6.80 -17.43 26.23
C GLU A 909 7.21 -17.42 24.74
N ASN A 910 8.09 -18.32 24.33
CA ASN A 910 8.68 -18.38 22.97
C ASN A 910 9.39 -17.09 22.53
N ALA A 911 9.74 -16.19 23.46
CA ALA A 911 10.59 -15.05 23.17
C ALA A 911 12.02 -15.51 22.88
N ALA A 912 12.70 -14.80 21.97
CA ALA A 912 14.10 -15.05 21.64
C ALA A 912 14.94 -13.79 21.84
N LEU A 913 16.05 -13.91 22.57
CA LEU A 913 17.07 -12.88 22.67
C LEU A 913 18.42 -13.46 22.29
N THR A 914 19.11 -12.82 21.33
CA THR A 914 20.51 -13.10 21.01
C THR A 914 21.37 -11.93 21.45
N LEU A 915 22.35 -12.16 22.32
CA LEU A 915 23.33 -11.17 22.76
C LEU A 915 24.69 -11.50 22.15
N GLN A 916 25.24 -10.59 21.35
CA GLN A 916 26.52 -10.80 20.70
C GLN A 916 27.72 -10.55 21.63
N ALA A 917 27.65 -9.49 22.44
CA ALA A 917 28.60 -9.20 23.52
C ALA A 917 27.89 -8.66 24.78
N LEU A 918 28.23 -9.19 25.97
CA LEU A 918 27.70 -8.73 27.26
C LEU A 918 28.84 -8.23 28.18
N THR A 919 28.86 -6.93 28.46
CA THR A 919 29.82 -6.27 29.37
C THR A 919 29.18 -5.76 30.67
N ALA A 920 28.03 -6.32 31.06
CA ALA A 920 27.28 -5.89 32.23
C ALA A 920 27.85 -6.41 33.56
N GLY A 921 27.75 -5.59 34.61
CA GLY A 921 28.20 -5.93 35.98
C GLY A 921 27.34 -7.00 36.68
N SER A 922 26.01 -7.00 36.46
CA SER A 922 25.07 -8.08 36.84
C SER A 922 23.70 -7.93 36.17
N VAL A 923 23.11 -9.01 35.65
CA VAL A 923 21.78 -9.05 34.99
C VAL A 923 20.85 -10.02 35.73
N ILE A 924 19.64 -9.57 36.06
CA ILE A 924 18.55 -10.43 36.54
C ILE A 924 17.62 -10.75 35.38
N VAL A 925 17.38 -12.02 35.11
CA VAL A 925 16.49 -12.53 34.05
C VAL A 925 15.22 -13.07 34.70
N ASP A 926 14.11 -12.37 34.55
CA ASP A 926 12.78 -12.79 34.97
C ASP A 926 12.07 -13.50 33.80
N ILE A 927 11.64 -14.75 34.04
CA ILE A 927 10.99 -15.58 33.03
C ILE A 927 9.52 -15.69 33.38
N THR A 928 8.68 -15.00 32.61
CA THR A 928 7.23 -14.99 32.80
C THR A 928 6.60 -16.01 31.85
N GLY A 929 6.78 -17.32 32.09
CA GLY A 929 6.23 -18.40 31.25
C GLY A 929 6.62 -19.82 31.70
N THR A 930 5.88 -20.84 31.28
CA THR A 930 5.98 -22.22 31.82
C THR A 930 6.78 -23.23 30.98
N SER A 931 7.21 -22.90 29.75
CA SER A 931 7.51 -23.97 28.77
C SER A 931 8.75 -23.78 27.88
N SER A 932 8.97 -22.61 27.24
CA SER A 932 10.01 -22.45 26.21
C SER A 932 10.45 -20.99 26.02
N TYR A 933 11.76 -20.71 26.04
CA TYR A 933 12.38 -19.42 25.65
C TYR A 933 13.81 -19.67 25.18
N THR A 934 14.37 -18.78 24.36
CA THR A 934 15.74 -18.90 23.85
C THR A 934 16.55 -17.67 24.24
N LEU A 935 17.56 -17.87 25.10
CA LEU A 935 18.61 -16.88 25.35
C LEU A 935 19.93 -17.41 24.76
N SER A 936 20.40 -16.78 23.70
CA SER A 936 21.65 -17.13 23.03
C SER A 936 22.73 -16.11 23.37
N LEU A 937 23.83 -16.57 23.99
CA LEU A 937 25.03 -15.78 24.25
C LEU A 937 26.12 -16.27 23.29
N THR A 938 26.55 -15.45 22.33
CA THR A 938 27.64 -15.84 21.41
C THR A 938 29.03 -15.59 21.99
N GLU A 939 29.13 -14.72 23.00
CA GLU A 939 30.31 -14.56 23.85
C GLU A 939 29.93 -14.79 25.32
N ILE A 940 30.65 -15.69 26.01
CA ILE A 940 30.37 -16.01 27.42
C ILE A 940 30.95 -14.88 28.28
N PRO A 941 30.16 -14.22 29.16
CA PRO A 941 30.69 -13.19 30.04
C PRO A 941 31.80 -13.77 30.93
N ALA A 942 32.84 -12.98 31.19
CA ALA A 942 34.01 -13.40 31.95
C ALA A 942 33.68 -13.93 33.37
N ASN A 943 32.48 -13.64 33.88
CA ASN A 943 31.97 -14.17 35.15
C ASN A 943 30.48 -14.51 35.07
N LEU A 944 30.14 -15.80 35.05
CA LEU A 944 28.75 -16.30 35.06
C LEU A 944 27.98 -15.94 36.34
N ALA A 945 28.66 -15.62 37.44
CA ALA A 945 28.01 -15.16 38.68
C ALA A 945 27.28 -13.82 38.51
N ASN A 946 27.51 -13.12 37.40
CA ASN A 946 26.84 -11.89 37.05
C ASN A 946 25.45 -12.12 36.43
N ILE A 947 25.04 -13.36 36.10
CA ILE A 947 23.70 -13.65 35.56
C ILE A 947 22.89 -14.41 36.61
N LYS A 948 21.72 -13.87 36.95
CA LYS A 948 20.79 -14.44 37.92
C LYS A 948 19.42 -14.64 37.28
N PHE A 949 18.77 -15.75 37.56
CA PHE A 949 17.42 -16.02 37.05
C PHE A 949 16.41 -15.89 38.19
N LEU A 950 15.32 -15.16 37.95
CA LEU A 950 14.18 -15.06 38.85
C LEU A 950 13.08 -15.99 38.32
N SER A 951 12.66 -16.95 39.14
CA SER A 951 11.53 -17.82 38.84
C SER A 951 10.65 -17.97 40.07
N ASN A 952 9.37 -17.64 39.95
CA ASN A 952 8.39 -17.66 41.05
C ASN A 952 8.86 -16.89 42.30
N GLY A 953 9.58 -15.79 42.13
CA GLY A 953 10.11 -14.97 43.22
C GLY A 953 11.38 -15.50 43.90
N VAL A 954 11.96 -16.60 43.40
CA VAL A 954 13.22 -17.18 43.90
C VAL A 954 14.35 -16.95 42.89
N LEU A 955 15.53 -16.59 43.39
CA LEU A 955 16.70 -16.28 42.59
C LEU A 955 17.62 -17.51 42.44
N TYR A 956 18.10 -17.77 41.22
CA TYR A 956 18.96 -18.89 40.85
C TYR A 956 20.25 -18.40 40.18
N ASP A 957 21.37 -19.05 40.46
CA ASP A 957 22.64 -18.78 39.78
C ASP A 957 22.68 -19.51 38.42
N ALA A 958 23.26 -18.83 37.43
CA ALA A 958 23.60 -19.41 36.14
C ALA A 958 24.70 -20.49 36.27
N GLN A 959 24.42 -21.75 35.93
CA GLN A 959 25.43 -22.81 35.86
C GLN A 959 25.52 -23.41 34.45
N MET A 960 26.76 -23.59 33.96
CA MET A 960 27.03 -24.32 32.73
C MET A 960 27.13 -25.82 33.01
N THR A 961 26.37 -26.63 32.27
CA THR A 961 26.52 -28.08 32.28
C THR A 961 27.78 -28.50 31.53
N THR A 962 28.50 -29.49 32.06
CA THR A 962 29.65 -30.12 31.40
C THR A 962 29.27 -31.44 30.70
N ASP A 963 27.97 -31.72 30.55
CA ASP A 963 27.47 -32.94 29.91
C ASP A 963 27.53 -32.81 28.37
N PRO A 964 28.35 -33.60 27.66
CA PRO A 964 28.46 -33.54 26.20
C PRO A 964 27.20 -34.00 25.45
N GLN A 965 26.23 -34.64 26.12
CA GLN A 965 24.97 -35.11 25.50
C GLN A 965 23.78 -34.19 25.77
N ALA A 966 23.92 -33.20 26.66
CA ALA A 966 22.92 -32.15 26.80
C ALA A 966 23.25 -31.06 25.77
N ASN A 967 22.44 -30.93 24.72
CA ASN A 967 22.49 -29.77 23.83
C ASN A 967 22.44 -28.49 24.67
N THR A 968 23.59 -27.84 24.90
CA THR A 968 23.81 -26.51 25.53
C THR A 968 22.60 -25.93 26.29
N ALA A 969 22.15 -26.60 27.36
CA ALA A 969 21.08 -26.12 28.22
C ALA A 969 21.68 -25.67 29.56
N MET A 970 21.51 -24.39 29.91
CA MET A 970 21.85 -23.88 31.25
C MET A 970 20.90 -24.50 32.28
N ILE A 971 21.44 -24.98 33.40
CA ILE A 971 20.65 -25.58 34.49
C ILE A 971 20.63 -24.61 35.68
N PHE A 972 19.48 -24.47 36.33
CA PHE A 972 19.30 -23.60 37.49
C PHE A 972 19.81 -24.26 38.78
N ALA A 973 20.67 -23.57 39.52
CA ALA A 973 21.02 -23.94 40.89
C ALA A 973 20.49 -22.87 41.86
N GLN A 974 19.81 -23.29 42.93
CA GLN A 974 19.26 -22.38 43.94
C GLN A 974 20.41 -21.67 44.67
N VAL A 975 20.35 -20.34 44.78
CA VAL A 975 21.34 -19.57 45.54
C VAL A 975 21.27 -20.03 47.00
N PRO A 976 22.40 -20.45 47.61
CA PRO A 976 22.41 -20.85 49.02
C PRO A 976 21.91 -19.70 49.88
N GLU A 977 20.94 -19.95 50.76
CA GLU A 977 20.64 -19.00 51.83
C GLU A 977 21.94 -18.70 52.60
N PRO A 978 22.14 -17.47 53.11
CA PRO A 978 23.30 -17.13 53.93
C PRO A 978 23.26 -17.93 55.24
N GLY A 979 23.76 -19.16 55.19
CA GLY A 979 23.93 -20.07 56.30
C GLY A 979 25.21 -19.74 57.06
N THR A 980 25.03 -19.40 58.32
CA THR A 980 26.05 -19.23 59.36
C THR A 980 27.17 -20.28 59.28
N ALA A 981 28.40 -19.78 59.26
CA ALA A 981 29.61 -20.58 59.23
C ALA A 981 29.69 -21.60 60.38
N THR A 982 30.03 -22.86 60.06
CA THR A 982 30.81 -23.72 60.95
C THR A 982 31.81 -24.53 60.12
N LEU A 983 33.09 -24.18 60.27
CA LEU A 983 34.23 -24.93 59.75
C LEU A 983 34.28 -26.34 60.38
N SER A 984 34.47 -27.38 59.56
CA SER A 984 35.05 -28.65 60.03
C SER A 984 36.24 -29.07 59.16
N LEU A 985 37.28 -29.52 59.84
CA LEU A 985 38.69 -29.53 59.44
C LEU A 985 39.09 -30.76 58.60
N LEU A 986 38.24 -31.23 57.67
CA LEU A 986 38.52 -32.44 56.87
C LEU A 986 38.50 -32.23 55.35
N GLY A 987 38.23 -31.02 54.86
CA GLY A 987 38.20 -30.71 53.43
C GLY A 987 39.54 -30.26 52.81
N LEU A 988 40.64 -30.20 53.57
CA LEU A 988 41.89 -29.57 53.11
C LEU A 988 42.73 -30.43 52.13
N ALA A 989 42.29 -31.64 51.78
CA ALA A 989 43.06 -32.54 50.90
C ALA A 989 42.68 -32.45 49.41
N ALA A 990 41.50 -31.92 49.06
CA ALA A 990 41.06 -31.85 47.66
C ALA A 990 41.38 -30.50 46.97
N LEU A 991 41.76 -29.46 47.73
CA LEU A 991 42.00 -28.12 47.18
C LEU A 991 43.40 -27.91 46.56
N LEU A 992 44.28 -28.90 46.62
CA LEU A 992 45.65 -28.80 46.09
C LEU A 992 45.85 -29.38 44.69
N TRP A 993 44.79 -29.86 44.01
CA TRP A 993 44.94 -30.52 42.68
C TRP A 993 44.25 -29.83 41.49
N ARG A 994 43.74 -28.61 41.64
CA ARG A 994 43.23 -27.81 40.50
C ARG A 994 43.71 -26.37 40.54
N ARG A 995 45.03 -26.18 40.46
CA ARG A 995 45.65 -24.94 39.95
C ARG A 995 46.89 -25.29 39.14
N SER A 996 46.71 -25.42 37.83
CA SER A 996 47.61 -24.86 36.82
C SER A 996 47.19 -25.36 35.44
N ARG A 997 46.75 -24.43 34.59
CA ARG A 997 47.14 -24.28 33.18
C ARG A 997 46.23 -23.22 32.54
N THR A 998 46.66 -21.98 32.70
CA THR A 998 46.61 -20.99 31.62
C THR A 998 47.57 -21.43 30.53
N ILE A 999 47.14 -21.62 29.28
CA ILE A 999 47.79 -21.17 28.02
C ILE A 999 46.73 -21.24 26.87
N PRO A 1000 46.95 -20.66 25.66
CA PRO A 1000 46.01 -19.70 25.05
C PRO A 1000 45.38 -20.19 23.72
N HIS A 1001 44.23 -19.63 23.35
CA HIS A 1001 43.91 -19.05 22.03
C HIS A 1001 42.45 -18.62 22.02
#